data_AF-A0AAN9UJF5-F1
#
_entry.id   AF-A0AAN9UJF5-F1
#
_cell.length_a   1.000
_cell.length_b   1.000
_cell.length_c   1.000
_cell.angle_alpha   90.00
_cell.angle_beta   90.00
_cell.angle_gamma   90.00
#
_symmetry.space_group_name_H-M   'P 1'
#
loop_
_entity.id
_entity.type
_entity.pdbx_description
1 polymer ?
#
loop_
_entity_poly.entity_id
_entity_poly.type
_entity_poly.pdbx_seq_one_letter_code
_entity_poly.pdbx_strand_id
1 'polypeptide(L)'
;MSHEEQDQTAEVIEDYQSALDGLTMNSRFEITNLTQIARDLTSYAFPISETLEQHIKKVPPQRKLPALYVLDSIVKNIGTPYTLFFGKNLYQTFMEAYTIVDNNTRKKMEEMLKTWKEPVPGSIDKNPVFPADVVRPIENALIKARTSALQAQQEQMRSQSQLFNRGGRPGAPYRQTPTPPNIRPPFNQPTYPGINGHRPDSIVGQQAYPQHVGYGTPAVQPGISIDSLINEIEQLIVAARAELGRSPYDSSIQTELKALLDLQTVLKARGTMLSQEQLVPVKTQVATLAVKYRASNVHQSVTPTPPIHAPPFHAPLQQPLPPQSVTPVAPVPPAPAPAPASVSLDALLGQGALAALLNRQSATPQPPTPQLQPAPVPVPVPAPVPAPLAALRSPTPQRAEPQKSATPDPLALLGALRGAGLLPPPPPSGATPVNQPLAPPPAPYGPTTTTPAAVTPTPAAGGVPAHMNLASILASARSLAAAAAQPVITSGEFSLTVSSLKQFRPHLLPTIYEALGPPCTQCGRRFKTDAEGKRKKTAHMDWHFKVHQRIVEAEKRGQHRSWYVDQADWIKSRETADLDHQADPDGGNGDGSDNNATSSSSAAASKSKVQYIPVPDDGDKTNSVCPICQEKFVTKWLDEAQEWVWTDALRVGGRAYHASCYAEVTKDGAGGGSTPMYGGGGGGGGRGGGGARATPDRVLGKRKAEVTFAKDLLNDPSTRGVSDVSHQIVAAASSSSKSRAEAFLRDLGVPGSPRAYGSYAELVADPDVQIVYVATPHSHHFQNAMLALEAGKHVLCEKALTVNASQARKLVDKAREKGLFFMEAVWTRYFPLSVEIRERILAGEIGTVYRVLADNSINASKPDGTLDFPDSSRMVNLDLAGGALLDLGIYSLTWLFQTLYHLQEDKEKPQVVASMNKYSTGADENTTLVLSFPRHKQMGIASTGLRVASDTDDKGTAGPAMRIQGSEGEIQVTAPAYRPLQYSVIRKARPGEIEIVDRPIPGDEARGGWGQGMFWEADECARCLRDGRLESKTLPWEESIVIMEVTEEALKQGGIVYPELITSDVYDAQSPLNTGKA
;
A
#
# COMPACT_ATOMS: atom_id res chain seq x y z
N MET A 1 -33.16 -13.15 45.98
CA MET A 1 -33.10 -11.68 46.01
C MET A 1 -34.25 -11.20 46.86
N SER A 2 -34.08 -10.13 47.64
CA SER A 2 -35.18 -9.36 48.22
C SER A 2 -35.92 -8.58 47.11
N HIS A 3 -37.06 -7.97 47.44
CA HIS A 3 -37.75 -7.08 46.50
C HIS A 3 -36.88 -5.85 46.16
N GLU A 4 -36.22 -5.28 47.16
CA GLU A 4 -35.31 -4.12 47.03
C GLU A 4 -34.11 -4.43 46.12
N GLU A 5 -33.52 -5.64 46.21
CA GLU A 5 -32.44 -6.06 45.30
C GLU A 5 -32.91 -6.15 43.83
N GLN A 6 -34.20 -6.40 43.58
CA GLN A 6 -34.74 -6.46 42.21
C GLN A 6 -35.00 -5.05 41.66
N ASP A 7 -35.58 -4.16 42.45
CA ASP A 7 -35.83 -2.77 42.04
C ASP A 7 -34.51 -2.01 41.78
N GLN A 8 -33.51 -2.16 42.65
CA GLN A 8 -32.18 -1.56 42.45
C GLN A 8 -31.43 -2.17 41.25
N THR A 9 -31.69 -3.44 40.90
CA THR A 9 -31.15 -4.05 39.68
C THR A 9 -31.78 -3.42 38.43
N ALA A 10 -33.06 -3.08 38.46
CA ALA A 10 -33.76 -2.47 37.33
C ALA A 10 -33.28 -1.04 37.03
N GLU A 11 -33.11 -0.21 38.07
CA GLU A 11 -32.59 1.17 37.97
C GLU A 11 -31.21 1.19 37.29
N VAL A 12 -30.28 0.33 37.73
CA VAL A 12 -28.95 0.16 37.14
C VAL A 12 -28.99 -0.25 35.65
N ILE A 13 -29.96 -1.07 35.26
CA ILE A 13 -30.13 -1.51 33.86
C ILE A 13 -30.66 -0.36 32.99
N GLU A 14 -31.61 0.43 33.49
CA GLU A 14 -32.22 1.54 32.76
C GLU A 14 -31.20 2.67 32.53
N ASP A 15 -30.42 3.04 33.56
CA ASP A 15 -29.31 4.00 33.44
C ASP A 15 -28.26 3.54 32.43
N TYR A 16 -27.84 2.27 32.47
CA TYR A 16 -26.86 1.74 31.53
C TYR A 16 -27.41 1.67 30.09
N GLN A 17 -28.69 1.36 29.91
CA GLN A 17 -29.33 1.39 28.59
C GLN A 17 -29.44 2.83 28.06
N SER A 18 -29.82 3.79 28.91
CA SER A 18 -29.87 5.22 28.57
C SER A 18 -28.51 5.74 28.10
N ALA A 19 -27.45 5.36 28.81
CA ALA A 19 -26.07 5.70 28.42
C ALA A 19 -25.61 5.00 27.12
N LEU A 20 -26.10 3.80 26.81
CA LEU A 20 -25.87 3.13 25.53
C LEU A 20 -26.64 3.76 24.37
N ASP A 21 -27.90 4.16 24.55
CA ASP A 21 -28.72 4.76 23.49
C ASP A 21 -28.21 6.15 23.06
N GLY A 22 -27.41 6.81 23.91
CA GLY A 22 -26.61 7.99 23.57
C GLY A 22 -25.43 7.73 22.62
N LEU A 23 -24.93 6.49 22.49
CA LEU A 23 -23.77 6.12 21.66
C LEU A 23 -24.13 6.10 20.16
N THR A 24 -24.26 7.29 19.58
CA THR A 24 -24.69 7.46 18.18
C THR A 24 -23.55 7.29 17.17
N MET A 25 -22.29 7.41 17.59
CA MET A 25 -21.09 7.31 16.76
C MET A 25 -19.88 6.78 17.54
N ASN A 26 -18.72 6.65 16.89
CA ASN A 26 -17.50 6.13 17.52
C ASN A 26 -16.81 7.17 18.42
N SER A 27 -17.39 7.42 19.60
CA SER A 27 -16.89 8.38 20.58
C SER A 27 -16.03 7.69 21.63
N ARG A 28 -14.72 8.00 21.64
CA ARG A 28 -13.79 7.45 22.65
C ARG A 28 -14.20 7.83 24.07
N PHE A 29 -14.80 9.00 24.27
CA PHE A 29 -15.25 9.46 25.58
C PHE A 29 -16.43 8.62 26.10
N GLU A 30 -17.49 8.47 25.29
CA GLU A 30 -18.65 7.63 25.65
C GLU A 30 -18.25 6.16 25.87
N ILE A 31 -17.43 5.58 24.99
CA ILE A 31 -16.94 4.20 25.15
C ILE A 31 -16.12 4.04 26.43
N THR A 32 -15.28 5.01 26.79
CA THR A 32 -14.51 4.98 28.06
C THR A 32 -15.45 5.12 29.26
N ASN A 33 -16.45 5.99 29.20
CA ASN A 33 -17.44 6.19 30.26
C ASN A 33 -18.28 4.91 30.49
N LEU A 34 -18.81 4.31 29.43
CA LEU A 34 -19.54 3.04 29.48
C LEU A 34 -18.68 1.89 30.02
N THR A 35 -17.39 1.87 29.70
CA THR A 35 -16.43 0.91 30.27
C THR A 35 -16.23 1.15 31.77
N GLN A 36 -16.17 2.40 32.22
CA GLN A 36 -15.99 2.73 33.63
C GLN A 36 -17.25 2.40 34.45
N ILE A 37 -18.45 2.71 33.94
CA ILE A 37 -19.73 2.29 34.57
C ILE A 37 -19.78 0.76 34.70
N ALA A 38 -19.43 0.01 33.65
CA ALA A 38 -19.37 -1.45 33.69
C ALA A 38 -18.31 -1.99 34.67
N ARG A 39 -17.23 -1.26 34.92
CA ARG A 39 -16.21 -1.61 35.93
C ARG A 39 -16.77 -1.41 37.34
N ASP A 40 -17.33 -0.24 37.62
CA ASP A 40 -17.78 0.13 38.96
C ASP A 40 -19.02 -0.69 39.39
N LEU A 41 -19.85 -1.10 38.42
CA LEU A 41 -21.04 -1.94 38.62
C LEU A 41 -20.79 -3.43 38.31
N THR A 42 -19.58 -3.95 38.55
CA THR A 42 -19.21 -5.36 38.27
C THR A 42 -20.11 -6.39 38.97
N SER A 43 -20.78 -6.05 40.07
CA SER A 43 -21.83 -6.90 40.69
C SER A 43 -23.01 -7.19 39.75
N TYR A 44 -23.34 -6.24 38.87
CA TYR A 44 -24.41 -6.31 37.87
C TYR A 44 -23.90 -6.72 36.49
N ALA A 45 -22.70 -7.31 36.40
CA ALA A 45 -22.05 -7.64 35.13
C ALA A 45 -22.87 -8.59 34.23
N PHE A 46 -23.71 -9.47 34.78
CA PHE A 46 -24.58 -10.34 33.97
C PHE A 46 -25.70 -9.54 33.26
N PRO A 47 -26.56 -8.77 33.96
CA PRO A 47 -27.51 -7.87 33.30
C PRO A 47 -26.84 -6.86 32.34
N ILE A 48 -25.72 -6.23 32.74
CA ILE A 48 -24.98 -5.28 31.90
C ILE A 48 -24.52 -5.94 30.58
N SER A 49 -24.09 -7.21 30.62
CA SER A 49 -23.73 -7.97 29.42
C SER A 49 -24.95 -8.21 28.52
N GLU A 50 -26.08 -8.63 29.09
CA GLU A 50 -27.32 -8.89 28.35
C GLU A 50 -27.87 -7.62 27.68
N THR A 51 -27.90 -6.49 28.41
CA THR A 51 -28.33 -5.18 27.87
C THR A 51 -27.47 -4.75 26.69
N LEU A 52 -26.14 -4.91 26.78
CA LEU A 52 -25.24 -4.57 25.67
C LEU A 52 -25.44 -5.50 24.45
N GLU A 53 -25.58 -6.81 24.65
CA GLU A 53 -25.89 -7.73 23.54
C GLU A 53 -27.23 -7.43 22.88
N GLN A 54 -28.27 -7.12 23.68
CA GLN A 54 -29.57 -6.71 23.16
C GLN A 54 -29.48 -5.39 22.37
N HIS A 55 -28.73 -4.40 22.87
CA HIS A 55 -28.52 -3.14 22.17
C HIS A 55 -27.77 -3.35 20.84
N ILE A 56 -26.67 -4.11 20.82
CA ILE A 56 -25.94 -4.49 19.58
C ILE A 56 -26.87 -5.14 18.54
N LYS A 57 -27.80 -6.00 18.98
CA LYS A 57 -28.80 -6.63 18.11
C LYS A 57 -29.83 -5.61 17.60
N LYS A 58 -30.40 -4.77 18.46
CA LYS A 58 -31.47 -3.81 18.14
C LYS A 58 -31.04 -2.61 17.27
N VAL A 59 -29.82 -2.07 17.43
CA VAL A 59 -29.44 -0.81 16.74
C VAL A 59 -29.27 -0.95 15.21
N PRO A 60 -29.43 0.14 14.42
CA PRO A 60 -29.16 0.16 12.98
C PRO A 60 -27.71 -0.23 12.63
N PRO A 61 -27.43 -0.75 11.41
CA PRO A 61 -26.10 -1.23 11.01
C PRO A 61 -24.94 -0.27 11.29
N GLN A 62 -25.15 1.03 11.06
CA GLN A 62 -24.14 2.09 11.25
C GLN A 62 -23.70 2.26 12.72
N ARG A 63 -24.54 1.88 13.69
CA ARG A 63 -24.26 1.99 15.14
C ARG A 63 -23.74 0.69 15.77
N LYS A 64 -23.74 -0.43 15.05
CA LYS A 64 -23.28 -1.72 15.59
C LYS A 64 -21.78 -1.73 15.92
N LEU A 65 -20.95 -1.02 15.14
CA LEU A 65 -19.51 -0.97 15.39
C LEU A 65 -19.14 -0.18 16.67
N PRO A 66 -19.68 1.04 16.93
CA PRO A 66 -19.52 1.69 18.24
C PRO A 66 -19.92 0.81 19.43
N ALA A 67 -21.09 0.15 19.38
CA ALA A 67 -21.53 -0.73 20.46
C ALA A 67 -20.62 -1.96 20.64
N LEU A 68 -20.08 -2.52 19.55
CA LEU A 68 -19.07 -3.57 19.61
C LEU A 68 -17.72 -3.09 20.20
N TYR A 69 -17.34 -1.82 20.03
CA TYR A 69 -16.17 -1.25 20.70
C TYR A 69 -16.38 -1.05 22.21
N VAL A 70 -17.62 -0.89 22.70
CA VAL A 70 -17.92 -0.95 24.14
C VAL A 70 -17.66 -2.36 24.68
N LEU A 71 -18.15 -3.39 23.98
CA LEU A 71 -17.90 -4.79 24.35
C LEU A 71 -16.39 -5.09 24.36
N ASP A 72 -15.67 -4.72 23.29
CA ASP A 72 -14.22 -4.85 23.16
C ASP A 72 -13.45 -4.18 24.30
N SER A 73 -13.84 -2.96 24.66
CA SER A 73 -13.23 -2.21 25.77
C SER A 73 -13.49 -2.87 27.12
N ILE A 74 -14.71 -3.36 27.39
CA ILE A 74 -15.06 -4.07 28.63
C ILE A 74 -14.24 -5.35 28.79
N VAL A 75 -14.16 -6.20 27.76
CA VAL A 75 -13.45 -7.49 27.86
C VAL A 75 -11.92 -7.32 27.97
N LYS A 76 -11.36 -6.22 27.45
CA LYS A 76 -9.92 -5.92 27.58
C LYS A 76 -9.56 -5.20 28.89
N ASN A 77 -10.41 -4.29 29.37
CA ASN A 77 -10.10 -3.41 30.50
C ASN A 77 -10.70 -3.85 31.85
N ILE A 78 -11.57 -4.86 31.85
CA ILE A 78 -12.17 -5.47 33.06
C ILE A 78 -11.96 -7.00 33.04
N GLY A 79 -12.25 -7.65 31.91
CA GLY A 79 -12.06 -9.09 31.76
C GLY A 79 -13.15 -9.92 32.44
N THR A 80 -12.76 -10.83 33.34
CA THR A 80 -13.70 -11.68 34.10
C THR A 80 -14.50 -10.82 35.10
N PRO A 81 -15.84 -10.95 35.20
CA PRO A 81 -16.68 -12.02 34.65
C PRO A 81 -17.26 -11.75 33.25
N TYR A 82 -17.13 -10.54 32.69
CA TYR A 82 -17.71 -10.17 31.39
C TYR A 82 -17.28 -11.11 30.24
N THR A 83 -16.03 -11.55 30.21
CA THR A 83 -15.52 -12.56 29.26
C THR A 83 -16.29 -13.88 29.29
N LEU A 84 -16.80 -14.30 30.46
CA LEU A 84 -17.60 -15.52 30.64
C LEU A 84 -19.08 -15.33 30.27
N PHE A 85 -19.57 -14.10 30.25
CA PHE A 85 -20.94 -13.78 29.86
C PHE A 85 -21.04 -13.59 28.35
N PHE A 86 -20.31 -12.62 27.77
CA PHE A 86 -20.25 -12.41 26.32
C PHE A 86 -19.79 -13.66 25.57
N GLY A 87 -18.88 -14.45 26.15
CA GLY A 87 -18.34 -15.66 25.52
C GLY A 87 -19.38 -16.72 25.18
N LYS A 88 -20.56 -16.72 25.82
CA LYS A 88 -21.66 -17.65 25.53
C LYS A 88 -22.35 -17.36 24.19
N ASN A 89 -22.56 -16.08 23.91
CA ASN A 89 -23.36 -15.62 22.76
C ASN A 89 -22.51 -14.94 21.68
N LEU A 90 -21.20 -14.79 21.88
CA LEU A 90 -20.28 -14.02 21.04
C LEU A 90 -20.41 -14.35 19.55
N TYR A 91 -20.50 -15.63 19.21
CA TYR A 91 -20.69 -16.08 17.83
C TYR A 91 -21.97 -15.52 17.21
N GLN A 92 -23.11 -15.59 17.92
CA GLN A 92 -24.38 -15.09 17.44
C GLN A 92 -24.34 -13.56 17.31
N THR A 93 -23.99 -12.86 18.40
CA THR A 93 -23.98 -11.39 18.44
C THR A 93 -23.01 -10.78 17.42
N PHE A 94 -21.85 -11.41 17.18
CA PHE A 94 -20.91 -10.98 16.15
C PHE A 94 -21.42 -11.27 14.73
N MET A 95 -21.92 -12.49 14.45
CA MET A 95 -22.34 -12.85 13.09
C MET A 95 -23.66 -12.19 12.65
N GLU A 96 -24.61 -11.98 13.57
CA GLU A 96 -25.81 -11.18 13.32
C GLU A 96 -25.46 -9.73 12.96
N ALA A 97 -24.47 -9.12 13.61
CA ALA A 97 -23.98 -7.81 13.22
C ALA A 97 -23.18 -7.85 11.89
N TYR A 98 -22.25 -8.79 11.73
CA TYR A 98 -21.35 -8.88 10.57
C TYR A 98 -22.11 -9.06 9.24
N THR A 99 -23.18 -9.85 9.25
CA THR A 99 -23.96 -10.14 8.03
C THR A 99 -24.71 -8.93 7.49
N ILE A 100 -25.13 -7.98 8.33
CA ILE A 100 -25.97 -6.82 7.94
C ILE A 100 -25.24 -5.48 7.86
N VAL A 101 -23.97 -5.41 8.23
CA VAL A 101 -23.11 -4.22 8.02
C VAL A 101 -22.36 -4.27 6.68
N ASP A 102 -21.87 -3.12 6.24
CA ASP A 102 -21.15 -2.94 4.98
C ASP A 102 -19.71 -3.51 5.02
N ASN A 103 -19.08 -3.62 3.84
CA ASN A 103 -17.74 -4.21 3.70
C ASN A 103 -16.60 -3.43 4.38
N ASN A 104 -16.73 -2.13 4.66
CA ASN A 104 -15.75 -1.36 5.41
C ASN A 104 -15.89 -1.63 6.91
N THR A 105 -17.13 -1.67 7.41
CA THR A 105 -17.44 -2.06 8.80
C THR A 105 -17.04 -3.51 9.08
N ARG A 106 -17.27 -4.44 8.15
CA ARG A 106 -16.82 -5.85 8.25
C ARG A 106 -15.31 -5.99 8.47
N LYS A 107 -14.47 -5.21 7.78
CA LYS A 107 -13.01 -5.21 7.98
C LYS A 107 -12.64 -4.83 9.42
N LYS A 108 -13.25 -3.78 9.97
CA LYS A 108 -13.02 -3.34 11.36
C LYS A 108 -13.48 -4.37 12.39
N MET A 109 -14.54 -5.12 12.09
CA MET A 109 -14.95 -6.27 12.90
C MET A 109 -13.95 -7.44 12.81
N GLU A 110 -13.39 -7.74 11.63
CA GLU A 110 -12.30 -8.74 11.48
C GLU A 110 -11.03 -8.32 12.23
N GLU A 111 -10.69 -7.02 12.24
CA GLU A 111 -9.55 -6.47 13.00
C GLU A 111 -9.75 -6.60 14.51
N MET A 112 -10.93 -6.21 15.02
CA MET A 112 -11.32 -6.40 16.41
C MET A 112 -11.27 -7.88 16.82
N LEU A 113 -11.80 -8.78 15.98
CA LEU A 113 -11.78 -10.23 16.21
C LEU A 113 -10.36 -10.81 16.36
N LYS A 114 -9.34 -10.27 15.66
CA LYS A 114 -7.94 -10.66 15.87
C LYS A 114 -7.48 -10.34 17.28
N THR A 115 -7.79 -9.13 17.77
CA THR A 115 -7.39 -8.69 19.12
C THR A 115 -8.04 -9.47 20.26
N TRP A 116 -9.07 -10.28 19.98
CA TRP A 116 -9.68 -11.20 20.93
C TRP A 116 -8.93 -12.53 21.08
N LYS A 117 -8.07 -12.86 20.11
CA LYS A 117 -7.26 -14.09 20.05
C LYS A 117 -5.86 -13.92 20.65
N GLU A 118 -5.51 -12.70 21.05
CA GLU A 118 -4.20 -12.32 21.58
C GLU A 118 -4.35 -11.89 23.04
N PRO A 119 -3.32 -12.02 23.89
CA PRO A 119 -3.35 -11.47 25.24
C PRO A 119 -3.39 -9.93 25.19
N VAL A 120 -4.11 -9.31 26.13
CA VAL A 120 -4.24 -7.85 26.19
C VAL A 120 -2.84 -7.21 26.32
N PRO A 121 -2.44 -6.30 25.40
CA PRO A 121 -1.11 -5.70 25.45
C PRO A 121 -0.84 -4.98 26.78
N GLY A 122 0.21 -5.41 27.49
CA GLY A 122 0.56 -4.90 28.82
C GLY A 122 -0.06 -5.65 30.00
N SER A 123 -0.96 -6.62 29.77
CA SER A 123 -1.46 -7.50 30.83
C SER A 123 -0.37 -8.45 31.35
N ILE A 124 -0.52 -8.85 32.61
CA ILE A 124 0.28 -9.90 33.24
C ILE A 124 -0.20 -11.29 32.78
N ASP A 125 -1.49 -11.43 32.44
CA ASP A 125 -2.02 -12.65 31.87
C ASP A 125 -1.63 -12.78 30.38
N LYS A 126 -1.23 -13.99 30.00
CA LYS A 126 -0.84 -14.40 28.64
C LYS A 126 -1.93 -15.19 27.92
N ASN A 127 -3.05 -15.47 28.59
CA ASN A 127 -4.25 -16.01 27.95
C ASN A 127 -4.86 -14.99 26.98
N PRO A 128 -5.47 -15.44 25.86
CA PRO A 128 -6.23 -14.56 24.98
C PRO A 128 -7.50 -14.03 25.66
N VAL A 129 -8.00 -12.87 25.21
CA VAL A 129 -9.22 -12.22 25.75
C VAL A 129 -10.42 -13.18 25.80
N PHE A 130 -10.59 -13.99 24.76
CA PHE A 130 -11.52 -15.12 24.73
C PHE A 130 -10.76 -16.41 24.39
N PRO A 131 -11.09 -17.55 25.01
CA PRO A 131 -10.46 -18.83 24.70
C PRO A 131 -10.82 -19.28 23.28
N ALA A 132 -9.92 -20.07 22.67
CA ALA A 132 -9.94 -20.33 21.23
C ALA A 132 -11.15 -21.16 20.73
N ASP A 133 -11.86 -21.83 21.62
CA ASP A 133 -13.12 -22.53 21.36
C ASP A 133 -14.32 -21.57 21.16
N VAL A 134 -14.32 -20.42 21.84
CA VAL A 134 -15.33 -19.36 21.66
C VAL A 134 -15.16 -18.63 20.33
N VAL A 135 -13.91 -18.37 19.92
CA VAL A 135 -13.60 -17.54 18.74
C VAL A 135 -13.60 -18.35 17.43
N ARG A 136 -13.10 -19.59 17.44
CA ARG A 136 -12.95 -20.45 16.24
C ARG A 136 -14.24 -20.66 15.42
N PRO A 137 -15.46 -20.77 16.00
CA PRO A 137 -16.70 -20.82 15.22
C PRO A 137 -16.90 -19.60 14.31
N ILE A 138 -16.52 -18.40 14.78
CA ILE A 138 -16.59 -17.15 14.01
C ILE A 138 -15.59 -17.23 12.84
N GLU A 139 -14.35 -17.62 13.12
CA GLU A 139 -13.31 -17.77 12.09
C GLU A 139 -13.73 -18.75 10.98
N ASN A 140 -14.26 -19.91 11.35
CA ASN A 140 -14.75 -20.92 10.41
C ASN A 140 -15.88 -20.38 9.52
N ALA A 141 -16.81 -19.59 10.07
CA ALA A 141 -17.88 -18.98 9.30
C ALA A 141 -17.35 -17.92 8.31
N LEU A 142 -16.40 -17.09 8.73
CA LEU A 142 -15.76 -16.07 7.88
C LEU A 142 -14.92 -16.69 6.76
N ILE A 143 -14.14 -17.73 7.07
CA ILE A 143 -13.36 -18.49 6.07
C ILE A 143 -14.29 -19.14 5.03
N LYS A 144 -15.40 -19.75 5.49
CA LYS A 144 -16.39 -20.35 4.59
C LYS A 144 -17.03 -19.30 3.69
N ALA A 145 -17.46 -18.15 4.24
CA ALA A 145 -18.04 -17.06 3.47
C ALA A 145 -17.07 -16.51 2.40
N ARG A 146 -15.80 -16.29 2.75
CA ARG A 146 -14.75 -15.85 1.82
C ARG A 146 -14.47 -16.88 0.72
N THR A 147 -14.49 -18.17 1.06
CA THR A 147 -14.28 -19.27 0.11
C THR A 147 -15.45 -19.39 -0.88
N SER A 148 -16.70 -19.35 -0.41
CA SER A 148 -17.88 -19.39 -1.29
C SER A 148 -17.95 -18.16 -2.22
N ALA A 149 -17.57 -16.97 -1.75
CA ALA A 149 -17.48 -15.78 -2.60
C ALA A 149 -16.43 -15.94 -3.70
N LEU A 150 -15.27 -16.50 -3.38
CA LEU A 150 -14.19 -16.76 -4.35
C LEU A 150 -14.62 -17.81 -5.40
N GLN A 151 -15.32 -18.87 -4.98
CA GLN A 151 -15.86 -19.88 -5.89
C GLN A 151 -16.89 -19.28 -6.87
N ALA A 152 -17.84 -18.48 -6.37
CA ALA A 152 -18.83 -17.80 -7.22
C ALA A 152 -18.16 -16.87 -8.26
N GLN A 153 -17.11 -16.14 -7.86
CA GLN A 153 -16.33 -15.30 -8.77
C GLN A 153 -15.56 -16.13 -9.82
N GLN A 154 -15.04 -17.31 -9.44
CA GLN A 154 -14.36 -18.23 -10.35
C GLN A 154 -15.33 -18.93 -11.33
N GLU A 155 -16.58 -19.15 -10.93
CA GLU A 155 -17.65 -19.65 -11.79
C GLU A 155 -18.19 -18.58 -12.75
N GLN A 156 -18.23 -17.30 -12.35
CA GLN A 156 -18.45 -16.18 -13.27
C GLN A 156 -17.34 -16.09 -14.33
N MET A 157 -16.07 -16.23 -13.94
CA MET A 157 -14.93 -16.28 -14.89
C MET A 157 -15.02 -17.48 -15.86
N ARG A 158 -15.43 -18.66 -15.37
CA ARG A 158 -15.62 -19.86 -16.22
C ARG A 158 -16.79 -19.74 -17.20
N SER A 159 -17.93 -19.21 -16.76
CA SER A 159 -19.08 -18.98 -17.64
C SER A 159 -18.79 -17.90 -18.70
N GLN A 160 -18.08 -16.83 -18.32
CA GLN A 160 -17.66 -15.79 -19.26
C GLN A 160 -16.68 -16.32 -20.31
N SER A 161 -15.72 -17.17 -19.94
CA SER A 161 -14.77 -17.78 -20.91
C SER A 161 -15.42 -18.80 -21.87
N GLN A 162 -16.52 -19.46 -21.49
CA GLN A 162 -17.27 -20.33 -22.41
C GLN A 162 -18.06 -19.56 -23.49
N LEU A 163 -18.45 -18.30 -23.23
CA LEU A 163 -19.18 -17.47 -24.20
C LEU A 163 -18.33 -17.10 -25.43
N PHE A 164 -17.02 -16.90 -25.25
CA PHE A 164 -16.12 -16.52 -26.35
C PHE A 164 -15.83 -17.62 -27.37
N ASN A 165 -16.18 -18.89 -27.11
CA ASN A 165 -15.81 -20.02 -27.97
C ASN A 165 -16.94 -20.51 -28.91
N ARG A 166 -18.07 -19.77 -29.02
CA ARG A 166 -19.18 -20.07 -29.95
C ARG A 166 -19.06 -19.27 -31.27
N GLY A 167 -17.94 -19.46 -31.98
CA GLY A 167 -17.57 -18.68 -33.18
C GLY A 167 -17.32 -19.47 -34.47
N GLY A 168 -17.66 -20.77 -34.56
CA GLY A 168 -17.41 -21.62 -35.73
C GLY A 168 -18.69 -22.15 -36.40
N ARG A 169 -18.79 -22.02 -37.74
CA ARG A 169 -19.85 -22.66 -38.56
C ARG A 169 -19.45 -24.08 -39.01
N PRO A 170 -20.42 -24.99 -39.20
CA PRO A 170 -20.15 -26.40 -39.51
C PRO A 170 -20.03 -26.71 -41.02
N GLY A 171 -19.16 -27.66 -41.35
CA GLY A 171 -19.03 -28.29 -42.67
C GLY A 171 -18.14 -29.54 -42.57
N ALA A 172 -18.53 -30.64 -43.22
CA ALA A 172 -17.91 -31.97 -43.10
C ALA A 172 -17.87 -32.63 -44.52
N PRO A 173 -17.37 -33.88 -44.75
CA PRO A 173 -16.85 -34.86 -43.78
C PRO A 173 -15.58 -35.68 -44.19
N TYR A 174 -14.91 -36.27 -43.18
CA TYR A 174 -14.22 -37.58 -43.17
C TYR A 174 -13.10 -37.95 -44.18
N ARG A 175 -11.88 -38.20 -43.65
CA ARG A 175 -11.39 -39.59 -43.46
C ARG A 175 -10.28 -39.69 -42.40
N GLN A 176 -10.00 -40.93 -41.95
CA GLN A 176 -9.13 -41.27 -40.81
C GLN A 176 -7.73 -41.72 -41.26
N THR A 177 -6.71 -41.60 -40.39
CA THR A 177 -5.80 -42.70 -39.93
C THR A 177 -4.83 -42.20 -38.83
N PRO A 178 -4.17 -43.07 -38.03
CA PRO A 178 -3.56 -42.68 -36.74
C PRO A 178 -2.01 -42.62 -36.68
N THR A 179 -1.49 -41.80 -35.74
CA THR A 179 -0.15 -41.89 -35.09
C THR A 179 -0.02 -43.19 -34.26
N PRO A 180 1.17 -43.69 -33.83
CA PRO A 180 2.46 -43.00 -33.49
C PRO A 180 3.70 -43.78 -34.06
N PRO A 181 4.97 -43.77 -33.53
CA PRO A 181 5.62 -43.01 -32.43
C PRO A 181 7.02 -42.40 -32.74
N ASN A 182 7.70 -41.91 -31.70
CA ASN A 182 9.02 -41.24 -31.70
C ASN A 182 10.23 -42.10 -32.13
N ILE A 183 11.30 -41.43 -32.59
CA ILE A 183 12.66 -41.99 -32.75
C ILE A 183 13.71 -41.06 -32.09
N ARG A 184 14.65 -41.68 -31.35
CA ARG A 184 16.03 -41.20 -31.05
C ARG A 184 16.99 -42.30 -31.55
N PRO A 185 18.26 -42.00 -31.89
CA PRO A 185 19.36 -42.26 -30.94
C PRO A 185 20.56 -41.29 -31.12
N PRO A 186 21.72 -41.46 -30.43
CA PRO A 186 22.06 -42.33 -29.29
C PRO A 186 22.21 -41.45 -28.01
N PHE A 187 23.14 -41.53 -27.04
CA PHE A 187 24.17 -42.48 -26.50
C PHE A 187 24.35 -42.07 -24.99
N ASN A 188 25.03 -42.76 -24.07
CA ASN A 188 25.68 -44.08 -24.04
C ASN A 188 25.38 -44.77 -22.68
N GLN A 189 26.30 -45.59 -22.13
CA GLN A 189 26.10 -46.39 -20.91
C GLN A 189 27.42 -46.60 -20.12
N PRO A 190 27.46 -47.21 -18.90
CA PRO A 190 26.66 -48.32 -18.33
C PRO A 190 25.60 -47.85 -17.28
N THR A 191 24.97 -48.62 -16.38
CA THR A 191 25.27 -49.96 -15.78
C THR A 191 23.99 -50.76 -15.39
N TYR A 192 23.99 -51.46 -14.25
CA TYR A 192 23.13 -52.59 -13.83
C TYR A 192 22.78 -52.46 -12.30
N PRO A 193 21.86 -53.27 -11.69
CA PRO A 193 20.54 -53.74 -12.18
C PRO A 193 19.42 -53.96 -11.10
N GLY A 194 18.19 -54.26 -11.56
CA GLY A 194 17.17 -55.06 -10.81
C GLY A 194 16.01 -54.29 -10.13
N ILE A 195 14.81 -54.85 -9.87
CA ILE A 195 14.18 -56.18 -10.15
C ILE A 195 12.63 -56.02 -10.21
N ASN A 196 11.92 -56.91 -10.94
CA ASN A 196 10.48 -57.31 -10.98
C ASN A 196 9.37 -56.51 -10.21
N GLY A 197 8.11 -56.44 -10.67
CA GLY A 197 7.46 -56.96 -11.89
C GLY A 197 5.93 -57.20 -11.76
N HIS A 198 5.32 -57.79 -12.80
CA HIS A 198 3.97 -58.41 -12.91
C HIS A 198 2.69 -57.58 -13.21
N ARG A 199 1.91 -58.17 -14.14
CA ARG A 199 0.53 -57.91 -14.62
C ARG A 199 -0.37 -59.10 -14.11
N PRO A 200 -1.57 -59.52 -14.64
CA PRO A 200 -2.30 -59.15 -15.87
C PRO A 200 -3.85 -58.95 -15.81
N ASP A 201 -4.39 -58.28 -16.86
CA ASP A 201 -5.58 -58.57 -17.72
C ASP A 201 -7.00 -58.83 -17.08
N SER A 202 -8.17 -58.92 -17.77
CA SER A 202 -8.51 -59.28 -19.18
C SER A 202 -9.92 -58.83 -19.68
N ILE A 203 -10.10 -58.65 -21.02
CA ILE A 203 -11.26 -59.06 -21.89
C ILE A 203 -12.69 -58.44 -21.65
N VAL A 204 -13.74 -58.34 -22.51
CA VAL A 204 -14.12 -58.18 -23.98
C VAL A 204 -15.65 -57.85 -23.98
N GLY A 205 -16.34 -57.22 -24.96
CA GLY A 205 -15.97 -56.49 -26.19
C GLY A 205 -16.94 -56.67 -27.40
N GLN A 206 -17.40 -55.55 -28.01
CA GLN A 206 -17.99 -55.36 -29.37
C GLN A 206 -19.47 -55.69 -29.73
N GLN A 207 -20.07 -54.77 -30.54
CA GLN A 207 -21.12 -54.92 -31.61
C GLN A 207 -22.58 -55.35 -31.22
N ALA A 208 -23.67 -54.97 -31.92
CA ALA A 208 -23.95 -53.96 -32.99
C ALA A 208 -25.48 -53.57 -33.03
N TYR A 209 -25.87 -52.58 -33.86
CA TYR A 209 -27.24 -52.01 -34.01
C TYR A 209 -28.14 -52.78 -35.02
N PRO A 210 -29.51 -52.75 -34.93
CA PRO A 210 -30.31 -51.68 -35.58
C PRO A 210 -31.70 -51.27 -35.00
N GLN A 211 -32.06 -50.00 -35.24
CA GLN A 211 -33.40 -49.41 -35.58
C GLN A 211 -34.68 -49.67 -34.74
N HIS A 212 -35.22 -48.56 -34.19
CA HIS A 212 -36.64 -48.14 -34.01
C HIS A 212 -37.79 -49.18 -33.90
N VAL A 213 -38.52 -49.15 -32.77
CA VAL A 213 -39.83 -48.46 -32.55
C VAL A 213 -40.11 -48.53 -31.02
N GLY A 214 -40.85 -47.59 -30.43
CA GLY A 214 -40.96 -47.47 -28.96
C GLY A 214 -42.37 -47.33 -28.39
N TYR A 215 -42.47 -47.47 -27.06
CA TYR A 215 -43.53 -46.95 -26.20
C TYR A 215 -42.88 -46.45 -24.89
N GLY A 216 -43.44 -45.43 -24.25
CA GLY A 216 -42.73 -44.63 -23.25
C GLY A 216 -43.33 -44.61 -21.84
N THR A 217 -42.62 -43.94 -20.94
CA THR A 217 -43.09 -43.47 -19.63
C THR A 217 -42.85 -41.96 -19.51
N PRO A 218 -43.58 -41.21 -18.64
CA PRO A 218 -43.65 -39.76 -18.76
C PRO A 218 -42.39 -39.04 -18.28
N ALA A 219 -41.83 -38.17 -19.13
CA ALA A 219 -40.80 -37.22 -18.73
C ALA A 219 -41.43 -35.98 -18.08
N VAL A 220 -40.95 -35.59 -16.90
CA VAL A 220 -41.32 -34.32 -16.24
C VAL A 220 -40.73 -33.16 -17.03
N GLN A 221 -41.53 -32.13 -17.34
CA GLN A 221 -41.02 -30.93 -18.01
C GLN A 221 -40.14 -30.10 -17.07
N PRO A 222 -39.00 -29.55 -17.54
CA PRO A 222 -38.17 -28.64 -16.76
C PRO A 222 -38.87 -27.28 -16.62
N GLY A 223 -39.13 -26.85 -15.39
CA GLY A 223 -39.71 -25.54 -15.10
C GLY A 223 -38.77 -24.37 -15.44
N ILE A 224 -39.35 -23.19 -15.63
CA ILE A 224 -38.63 -21.93 -15.80
C ILE A 224 -37.86 -21.62 -14.52
N SER A 225 -36.52 -21.54 -14.63
CA SER A 225 -35.66 -20.95 -13.59
C SER A 225 -35.88 -19.44 -13.53
N ILE A 226 -36.16 -18.96 -12.32
CA ILE A 226 -36.36 -17.54 -12.03
C ILE A 226 -35.02 -16.79 -12.10
N ASP A 227 -33.93 -17.44 -11.67
CA ASP A 227 -32.57 -16.88 -11.76
C ASP A 227 -32.15 -16.65 -13.22
N SER A 228 -32.50 -17.57 -14.14
CA SER A 228 -32.32 -17.36 -15.59
C SER A 228 -33.09 -16.12 -16.05
N LEU A 229 -34.35 -15.97 -15.65
CA LEU A 229 -35.20 -14.85 -16.05
C LEU A 229 -34.72 -13.50 -15.48
N ILE A 230 -34.21 -13.48 -14.25
CA ILE A 230 -33.58 -12.29 -13.64
C ILE A 230 -32.31 -11.90 -14.39
N ASN A 231 -31.45 -12.86 -14.75
CA ASN A 231 -30.25 -12.61 -15.56
C ASN A 231 -30.59 -12.11 -16.98
N GLU A 232 -31.64 -12.64 -17.60
CA GLU A 232 -32.16 -12.16 -18.89
C GLU A 232 -32.63 -10.70 -18.79
N ILE A 233 -33.38 -10.34 -17.74
CA ILE A 233 -33.84 -8.95 -17.48
C ILE A 233 -32.67 -8.00 -17.19
N GLU A 234 -31.64 -8.43 -16.47
CA GLU A 234 -30.46 -7.60 -16.18
C GLU A 234 -29.68 -7.20 -17.44
N GLN A 235 -29.59 -8.10 -18.43
CA GLN A 235 -29.01 -7.74 -19.73
C GLN A 235 -29.86 -6.71 -20.49
N LEU A 236 -31.19 -6.75 -20.37
CA LEU A 236 -32.08 -5.74 -20.95
C LEU A 236 -31.96 -4.38 -20.25
N ILE A 237 -31.81 -4.35 -18.92
CA ILE A 237 -31.59 -3.12 -18.15
C ILE A 237 -30.29 -2.42 -18.62
N VAL A 238 -29.22 -3.19 -18.89
CA VAL A 238 -27.97 -2.64 -19.44
C VAL A 238 -28.18 -2.09 -20.85
N ALA A 239 -28.88 -2.82 -21.73
CA ALA A 239 -29.18 -2.36 -23.08
C ALA A 239 -30.06 -1.08 -23.11
N ALA A 240 -31.12 -1.05 -22.31
CA ALA A 240 -32.02 0.11 -22.19
C ALA A 240 -31.31 1.35 -21.63
N ARG A 241 -30.36 1.18 -20.68
CA ARG A 241 -29.51 2.28 -20.19
C ARG A 241 -28.56 2.81 -21.27
N ALA A 242 -27.96 1.93 -22.07
CA ALA A 242 -27.09 2.32 -23.17
C ALA A 242 -27.85 3.10 -24.25
N GLU A 243 -29.08 2.67 -24.59
CA GLU A 243 -29.93 3.37 -25.56
C GLU A 243 -30.47 4.70 -25.02
N LEU A 244 -30.82 4.77 -23.73
CA LEU A 244 -31.18 6.03 -23.08
C LEU A 244 -29.99 7.02 -23.06
N GLY A 245 -28.75 6.52 -22.96
CA GLY A 245 -27.54 7.34 -23.10
C GLY A 245 -27.33 7.92 -24.52
N ARG A 246 -27.94 7.30 -25.55
CA ARG A 246 -27.95 7.81 -26.94
C ARG A 246 -29.11 8.77 -27.18
N SER A 247 -30.28 8.49 -26.60
CA SER A 247 -31.52 9.24 -26.78
C SER A 247 -32.13 9.69 -25.44
N PRO A 248 -31.47 10.62 -24.69
CA PRO A 248 -31.83 10.93 -23.30
C PRO A 248 -33.22 11.53 -23.11
N TYR A 249 -33.82 12.09 -24.17
CA TYR A 249 -35.16 12.69 -24.15
C TYR A 249 -36.29 11.73 -24.58
N ASP A 250 -35.98 10.47 -24.91
CA ASP A 250 -37.00 9.47 -25.28
C ASP A 250 -37.72 8.91 -24.03
N SER A 251 -38.93 9.40 -23.79
CA SER A 251 -39.77 8.98 -22.68
C SER A 251 -40.23 7.51 -22.76
N SER A 252 -40.22 6.90 -23.95
CA SER A 252 -40.54 5.47 -24.10
C SER A 252 -39.44 4.59 -23.54
N ILE A 253 -38.17 4.92 -23.80
CA ILE A 253 -37.00 4.19 -23.27
C ILE A 253 -36.89 4.39 -21.75
N GLN A 254 -37.16 5.61 -21.25
CA GLN A 254 -37.23 5.87 -19.80
C GLN A 254 -38.31 5.01 -19.11
N THR A 255 -39.50 4.91 -19.72
CA THR A 255 -40.62 4.12 -19.20
C THR A 255 -40.31 2.62 -19.21
N GLU A 256 -39.71 2.13 -20.30
CA GLU A 256 -39.32 0.71 -20.45
C GLU A 256 -38.20 0.32 -19.48
N LEU A 257 -37.18 1.17 -19.30
CA LEU A 257 -36.13 0.98 -18.30
C LEU A 257 -36.71 0.93 -16.87
N LYS A 258 -37.67 1.81 -16.55
CA LYS A 258 -38.36 1.76 -15.25
C LYS A 258 -39.13 0.45 -15.08
N ALA A 259 -39.90 0.03 -16.08
CA ALA A 259 -40.67 -1.22 -16.04
C ALA A 259 -39.77 -2.46 -15.85
N LEU A 260 -38.60 -2.50 -16.48
CA LEU A 260 -37.62 -3.58 -16.28
C LEU A 260 -37.03 -3.59 -14.86
N LEU A 261 -36.75 -2.42 -14.27
CA LEU A 261 -36.27 -2.29 -12.89
C LEU A 261 -37.34 -2.65 -11.86
N ASP A 262 -38.59 -2.24 -12.08
CA ASP A 262 -39.74 -2.62 -11.26
C ASP A 262 -39.96 -4.15 -11.32
N LEU A 263 -39.90 -4.75 -12.52
CA LEU A 263 -40.03 -6.20 -12.72
C LEU A 263 -38.89 -7.00 -12.06
N GLN A 264 -37.64 -6.54 -12.20
CA GLN A 264 -36.49 -7.11 -11.51
C GLN A 264 -36.69 -7.09 -9.99
N THR A 265 -37.24 -5.99 -9.44
CA THR A 265 -37.54 -5.84 -8.02
C THR A 265 -38.64 -6.82 -7.57
N VAL A 266 -39.72 -6.96 -8.34
CA VAL A 266 -40.80 -7.92 -8.04
C VAL A 266 -40.30 -9.37 -8.07
N LEU A 267 -39.52 -9.76 -9.09
CA LEU A 267 -38.97 -11.12 -9.19
C LEU A 267 -37.97 -11.43 -8.06
N LYS A 268 -37.13 -10.47 -7.67
CA LYS A 268 -36.21 -10.64 -6.52
C LYS A 268 -36.94 -10.67 -5.17
N ALA A 269 -38.04 -9.94 -5.01
CA ALA A 269 -38.79 -9.87 -3.76
C ALA A 269 -39.84 -10.98 -3.57
N ARG A 270 -40.39 -11.55 -4.66
CA ARG A 270 -41.51 -12.51 -4.61
C ARG A 270 -41.38 -13.72 -5.54
N GLY A 271 -40.25 -13.89 -6.24
CA GLY A 271 -40.09 -14.96 -7.25
C GLY A 271 -40.45 -16.36 -6.75
N THR A 272 -40.01 -16.72 -5.55
CA THR A 272 -40.29 -18.03 -4.92
C THR A 272 -41.77 -18.30 -4.60
N MET A 273 -42.67 -17.33 -4.79
CA MET A 273 -44.12 -17.48 -4.64
C MET A 273 -44.91 -17.39 -5.95
N LEU A 274 -44.24 -17.23 -7.11
CA LEU A 274 -44.90 -17.22 -8.43
C LEU A 274 -45.05 -18.63 -8.99
N SER A 275 -46.22 -18.94 -9.55
CA SER A 275 -46.43 -20.24 -10.21
C SER A 275 -45.73 -20.30 -11.59
N GLN A 276 -45.45 -21.50 -12.08
CA GLN A 276 -44.85 -21.68 -13.41
C GLN A 276 -45.73 -21.08 -14.53
N GLU A 277 -47.05 -21.15 -14.39
CA GLU A 277 -48.02 -20.52 -15.32
C GLU A 277 -47.89 -18.99 -15.34
N GLN A 278 -47.57 -18.36 -14.21
CA GLN A 278 -47.34 -16.91 -14.11
C GLN A 278 -45.96 -16.49 -14.68
N LEU A 279 -44.98 -17.39 -14.74
CA LEU A 279 -43.63 -17.10 -15.26
C LEU A 279 -43.54 -17.20 -16.79
N VAL A 280 -44.40 -18.01 -17.43
CA VAL A 280 -44.49 -18.17 -18.90
C VAL A 280 -44.73 -16.84 -19.65
N PRO A 281 -45.75 -16.00 -19.32
CA PRO A 281 -45.98 -14.74 -20.05
C PRO A 281 -44.83 -13.74 -19.84
N VAL A 282 -44.30 -13.62 -18.61
CA VAL A 282 -43.17 -12.75 -18.30
C VAL A 282 -41.94 -13.13 -19.13
N LYS A 283 -41.59 -14.42 -19.20
CA LYS A 283 -40.48 -14.91 -20.02
C LYS A 283 -40.69 -14.64 -21.52
N THR A 284 -41.92 -14.78 -22.01
CA THR A 284 -42.26 -14.54 -23.42
C THR A 284 -42.04 -13.07 -23.82
N GLN A 285 -42.34 -12.13 -22.92
CA GLN A 285 -42.15 -10.69 -23.17
C GLN A 285 -40.69 -10.25 -22.98
N VAL A 286 -39.98 -10.79 -21.99
CA VAL A 286 -38.53 -10.60 -21.85
C VAL A 286 -37.80 -11.08 -23.12
N ALA A 287 -38.17 -12.23 -23.68
CA ALA A 287 -37.66 -12.71 -24.95
C ALA A 287 -38.01 -11.77 -26.13
N THR A 288 -39.21 -11.18 -26.14
CA THR A 288 -39.63 -10.21 -27.17
C THR A 288 -38.82 -8.92 -27.10
N LEU A 289 -38.60 -8.36 -25.90
CA LEU A 289 -37.75 -7.18 -25.70
C LEU A 289 -36.27 -7.48 -26.03
N ALA A 290 -35.79 -8.71 -25.77
CA ALA A 290 -34.46 -9.13 -26.19
C ALA A 290 -34.28 -9.16 -27.73
N VAL A 291 -35.36 -9.37 -28.50
CA VAL A 291 -35.33 -9.23 -29.96
C VAL A 291 -35.29 -7.74 -30.36
N LYS A 292 -36.05 -6.86 -29.70
CA LYS A 292 -36.02 -5.39 -29.92
C LYS A 292 -34.59 -4.83 -29.83
N TYR A 293 -33.90 -5.03 -28.70
CA TYR A 293 -32.54 -4.49 -28.52
C TYR A 293 -31.49 -5.15 -29.42
N ARG A 294 -31.70 -6.41 -29.85
CA ARG A 294 -30.84 -7.04 -30.86
C ARG A 294 -31.01 -6.41 -32.24
N ALA A 295 -32.23 -6.02 -32.62
CA ALA A 295 -32.47 -5.33 -33.90
C ALA A 295 -31.79 -3.96 -33.95
N SER A 296 -31.89 -3.15 -32.89
CA SER A 296 -31.24 -1.82 -32.82
C SER A 296 -29.73 -1.86 -33.05
N ASN A 297 -29.04 -2.89 -32.56
CA ASN A 297 -27.59 -3.04 -32.73
C ASN A 297 -27.16 -3.60 -34.11
N VAL A 298 -28.08 -3.98 -35.01
CA VAL A 298 -27.73 -4.53 -36.35
C VAL A 298 -27.57 -3.44 -37.42
N HIS A 299 -28.10 -2.23 -37.21
CA HIS A 299 -27.95 -1.10 -38.14
C HIS A 299 -26.61 -0.35 -38.07
N GLN A 300 -25.57 -0.95 -37.47
CA GLN A 300 -24.19 -0.44 -37.50
C GLN A 300 -23.20 -1.36 -38.23
N SER A 301 -23.58 -1.84 -39.42
CA SER A 301 -22.62 -2.30 -40.43
C SER A 301 -23.20 -2.22 -41.85
N VAL A 302 -22.33 -2.13 -42.85
CA VAL A 302 -22.60 -2.11 -44.31
C VAL A 302 -23.29 -0.85 -44.87
N THR A 303 -22.46 0.06 -45.38
CA THR A 303 -22.70 0.74 -46.67
C THR A 303 -21.42 0.64 -47.52
N PRO A 304 -21.47 0.13 -48.77
CA PRO A 304 -20.29 0.03 -49.64
C PRO A 304 -20.18 1.23 -50.60
N THR A 305 -18.96 1.62 -50.95
CA THR A 305 -18.64 2.57 -52.04
C THR A 305 -17.41 2.08 -52.84
N PRO A 306 -17.25 2.49 -54.11
CA PRO A 306 -16.44 1.73 -55.09
C PRO A 306 -14.94 2.09 -55.13
N PRO A 307 -14.09 1.22 -55.73
CA PRO A 307 -12.64 1.41 -55.80
C PRO A 307 -12.17 2.15 -57.08
N ILE A 308 -11.30 3.16 -56.94
CA ILE A 308 -10.51 3.77 -58.04
C ILE A 308 -9.06 4.04 -57.54
N HIS A 309 -8.12 4.08 -58.51
CA HIS A 309 -6.66 4.04 -58.43
C HIS A 309 -5.91 5.06 -57.54
N ALA A 310 -4.62 4.74 -57.32
CA ALA A 310 -3.60 5.54 -56.63
C ALA A 310 -3.00 6.69 -57.47
N PRO A 311 -2.37 7.70 -56.84
CA PRO A 311 -1.77 8.87 -57.50
C PRO A 311 -0.27 8.72 -57.85
N PRO A 312 0.25 9.51 -58.82
CA PRO A 312 1.69 9.65 -59.12
C PRO A 312 2.36 10.85 -58.39
N PHE A 313 3.67 11.04 -58.63
CA PHE A 313 4.57 12.00 -57.97
C PHE A 313 4.40 13.49 -58.39
N HIS A 314 4.93 14.41 -57.55
CA HIS A 314 5.27 15.80 -57.88
C HIS A 314 6.39 15.89 -58.95
N ALA A 315 6.75 17.02 -59.60
CA ALA A 315 6.52 18.47 -59.42
C ALA A 315 6.76 19.21 -60.78
N PRO A 316 6.87 20.57 -60.90
CA PRO A 316 6.56 21.68 -59.98
C PRO A 316 5.82 22.91 -60.64
N LEU A 317 5.65 23.98 -59.83
CA LEU A 317 5.52 25.43 -60.18
C LEU A 317 4.15 26.15 -60.30
N GLN A 318 4.13 27.31 -59.60
CA GLN A 318 3.39 28.58 -59.80
C GLN A 318 1.92 28.76 -59.32
N GLN A 319 1.63 30.01 -58.95
CA GLN A 319 0.41 30.63 -58.37
C GLN A 319 -0.21 31.61 -59.42
N PRO A 320 -1.36 32.33 -59.23
CA PRO A 320 -2.16 32.58 -58.02
C PRO A 320 -3.73 32.56 -58.19
N LEU A 321 -4.43 33.11 -57.16
CA LEU A 321 -5.87 33.41 -56.94
C LEU A 321 -6.55 34.30 -58.03
N PRO A 322 -7.89 34.58 -58.04
CA PRO A 322 -9.10 34.08 -57.32
C PRO A 322 -10.19 33.58 -58.36
N PRO A 323 -11.52 33.95 -58.42
CA PRO A 323 -12.57 34.35 -57.46
C PRO A 323 -14.01 33.68 -57.57
N GLN A 324 -14.84 34.00 -56.56
CA GLN A 324 -16.32 33.96 -56.35
C GLN A 324 -17.36 33.69 -57.49
N SER A 325 -18.46 32.96 -57.20
CA SER A 325 -19.81 33.51 -56.80
C SER A 325 -21.09 32.64 -57.11
N VAL A 326 -22.20 32.95 -56.40
CA VAL A 326 -23.65 32.65 -56.65
C VAL A 326 -24.26 31.28 -56.18
N THR A 327 -25.55 31.33 -55.80
CA THR A 327 -26.41 30.32 -55.12
C THR A 327 -27.51 29.72 -56.04
N PRO A 328 -28.33 28.73 -55.59
CA PRO A 328 -29.66 29.05 -55.01
C PRO A 328 -30.17 28.09 -53.89
N VAL A 329 -31.46 28.18 -53.51
CA VAL A 329 -32.10 27.58 -52.30
C VAL A 329 -33.30 26.66 -52.65
N ALA A 330 -33.73 25.81 -51.71
CA ALA A 330 -34.74 24.74 -51.84
C ALA A 330 -36.21 25.12 -51.49
N PRO A 331 -37.19 24.22 -51.71
CA PRO A 331 -38.57 24.29 -51.17
C PRO A 331 -38.90 23.22 -50.08
N VAL A 332 -40.17 23.18 -49.64
CA VAL A 332 -40.68 22.70 -48.31
C VAL A 332 -41.68 21.52 -48.42
N PRO A 333 -41.94 20.70 -47.36
CA PRO A 333 -42.65 19.40 -47.45
C PRO A 333 -44.10 19.35 -46.86
N PRO A 334 -44.82 18.21 -46.98
CA PRO A 334 -46.10 17.92 -46.30
C PRO A 334 -46.00 16.89 -45.13
N ALA A 335 -47.13 16.64 -44.44
CA ALA A 335 -47.28 15.74 -43.27
C ALA A 335 -48.77 15.24 -43.14
N PRO A 336 -49.22 14.54 -42.07
CA PRO A 336 -48.83 13.19 -41.62
C PRO A 336 -50.02 12.25 -41.20
N ALA A 337 -49.78 10.94 -41.00
CA ALA A 337 -50.57 10.01 -40.17
C ALA A 337 -49.93 8.59 -40.11
N PRO A 338 -50.24 7.70 -39.15
CA PRO A 338 -50.69 7.86 -37.76
C PRO A 338 -49.67 7.26 -36.74
N ALA A 339 -50.00 7.20 -35.43
CA ALA A 339 -49.09 6.75 -34.36
C ALA A 339 -49.47 5.38 -33.72
N PRO A 340 -48.49 4.60 -33.21
CA PRO A 340 -48.71 3.34 -32.47
C PRO A 340 -48.94 3.55 -30.94
N ALA A 341 -49.36 2.49 -30.25
CA ALA A 341 -49.89 2.55 -28.88
C ALA A 341 -48.86 2.50 -27.73
N SER A 342 -49.26 3.01 -26.56
CA SER A 342 -48.51 3.00 -25.31
C SER A 342 -48.55 1.64 -24.58
N VAL A 343 -47.41 1.18 -24.07
CA VAL A 343 -47.30 -0.04 -23.25
C VAL A 343 -47.51 0.29 -21.77
N SER A 344 -48.35 -0.48 -21.07
CA SER A 344 -48.59 -0.39 -19.62
C SER A 344 -48.30 -1.71 -18.90
N LEU A 345 -48.26 -1.71 -17.56
CA LEU A 345 -47.97 -2.91 -16.78
C LEU A 345 -49.03 -4.01 -16.96
N ASP A 346 -50.30 -3.65 -17.15
CA ASP A 346 -51.39 -4.59 -17.49
C ASP A 346 -51.25 -5.19 -18.89
N ALA A 347 -50.61 -4.47 -19.83
CA ALA A 347 -50.27 -5.01 -21.15
C ALA A 347 -49.13 -6.05 -21.06
N LEU A 348 -48.27 -5.97 -20.02
CA LEU A 348 -47.31 -7.04 -19.74
C LEU A 348 -47.98 -8.25 -19.05
N LEU A 349 -48.62 -8.05 -17.90
CA LEU A 349 -49.10 -9.18 -17.09
C LEU A 349 -50.39 -9.86 -17.61
N GLY A 350 -51.05 -9.25 -18.59
CA GLY A 350 -52.38 -9.65 -19.05
C GLY A 350 -53.48 -9.04 -18.18
N GLN A 351 -54.53 -8.52 -18.80
CA GLN A 351 -55.59 -7.79 -18.10
C GLN A 351 -56.23 -8.66 -17.00
N GLY A 352 -56.22 -8.14 -15.77
CA GLY A 352 -56.81 -8.80 -14.59
C GLY A 352 -55.86 -9.69 -13.78
N ALA A 353 -54.66 -10.03 -14.28
CA ALA A 353 -53.72 -10.88 -13.54
C ALA A 353 -53.28 -10.27 -12.19
N LEU A 354 -53.07 -8.95 -12.16
CA LEU A 354 -52.75 -8.21 -10.93
C LEU A 354 -53.91 -8.19 -9.92
N ALA A 355 -55.16 -8.13 -10.40
CA ALA A 355 -56.34 -8.19 -9.53
C ALA A 355 -56.58 -9.60 -8.97
N ALA A 356 -56.34 -10.65 -9.78
CA ALA A 356 -56.41 -12.05 -9.34
C ALA A 356 -55.35 -12.39 -8.27
N LEU A 357 -54.18 -11.74 -8.32
CA LEU A 357 -53.15 -11.83 -7.28
C LEU A 357 -53.48 -11.10 -5.97
N LEU A 358 -54.45 -10.18 -5.98
CA LEU A 358 -54.77 -9.32 -4.83
C LEU A 358 -56.09 -9.68 -4.13
N ASN A 359 -57.01 -10.39 -4.79
CA ASN A 359 -58.33 -10.67 -4.24
C ASN A 359 -58.61 -12.17 -4.02
N ARG A 360 -58.32 -12.66 -2.80
CA ARG A 360 -58.92 -13.90 -2.30
C ARG A 360 -59.36 -13.84 -0.84
N GLN A 361 -60.20 -12.86 -0.52
CA GLN A 361 -61.21 -12.97 0.52
C GLN A 361 -62.62 -12.75 -0.10
N SER A 362 -63.56 -13.66 0.20
CA SER A 362 -65.04 -13.55 0.04
C SER A 362 -65.69 -13.12 -1.31
N ALA A 363 -65.87 -14.12 -2.20
CA ALA A 363 -67.14 -14.56 -2.85
C ALA A 363 -68.15 -13.65 -3.65
N THR A 364 -68.67 -14.25 -4.75
CA THR A 364 -70.02 -14.09 -5.40
C THR A 364 -70.33 -12.88 -6.36
N PRO A 365 -71.26 -13.00 -7.37
CA PRO A 365 -70.91 -12.57 -8.76
C PRO A 365 -71.96 -11.88 -9.72
N GLN A 366 -71.47 -11.24 -10.81
CA GLN A 366 -72.07 -11.04 -12.19
C GLN A 366 -73.24 -10.00 -12.39
N PRO A 367 -73.74 -9.66 -13.63
CA PRO A 367 -73.13 -9.01 -14.84
C PRO A 367 -73.98 -7.81 -15.45
N PRO A 368 -73.97 -7.39 -16.77
CA PRO A 368 -72.96 -6.61 -17.54
C PRO A 368 -73.45 -5.43 -18.50
N THR A 369 -72.50 -4.69 -19.16
CA THR A 369 -72.56 -3.94 -20.50
C THR A 369 -73.43 -2.66 -20.73
N PRO A 370 -73.24 -1.80 -21.80
CA PRO A 370 -72.03 -1.26 -22.51
C PRO A 370 -72.04 0.30 -22.88
N GLN A 371 -71.22 0.76 -23.84
CA GLN A 371 -70.64 2.14 -24.10
C GLN A 371 -71.34 3.10 -25.14
N LEU A 372 -70.87 4.39 -25.30
CA LEU A 372 -70.71 5.18 -26.59
C LEU A 372 -69.94 6.57 -26.48
N GLN A 373 -69.86 7.43 -27.54
CA GLN A 373 -68.78 8.46 -27.81
C GLN A 373 -69.16 9.90 -28.43
N PRO A 374 -68.23 10.87 -28.77
CA PRO A 374 -68.43 12.38 -28.75
C PRO A 374 -68.15 13.27 -30.04
N ALA A 375 -68.09 14.64 -29.96
CA ALA A 375 -67.80 15.64 -31.06
C ALA A 375 -67.28 17.10 -30.59
N PRO A 376 -67.08 18.22 -31.42
CA PRO A 376 -65.82 19.05 -31.48
C PRO A 376 -65.86 20.66 -31.47
N VAL A 377 -64.98 21.41 -32.22
CA VAL A 377 -64.38 22.80 -31.95
C VAL A 377 -64.33 23.85 -33.14
N PRO A 378 -64.08 25.19 -32.94
CA PRO A 378 -63.17 26.06 -33.79
C PRO A 378 -62.42 27.31 -33.13
N VAL A 379 -61.63 28.16 -33.89
CA VAL A 379 -60.70 29.31 -33.46
C VAL A 379 -60.49 30.38 -34.63
N PRO A 380 -59.52 31.37 -34.81
CA PRO A 380 -58.38 32.07 -34.05
C PRO A 380 -58.13 33.64 -34.34
N VAL A 381 -56.89 34.23 -34.14
CA VAL A 381 -56.16 35.43 -34.76
C VAL A 381 -55.53 36.68 -33.94
N PRO A 382 -55.25 37.96 -34.42
CA PRO A 382 -53.86 38.57 -34.39
C PRO A 382 -53.56 40.13 -34.09
N ALA A 383 -52.24 40.53 -34.02
CA ALA A 383 -51.56 41.87 -34.22
C ALA A 383 -51.66 43.03 -33.13
N PRO A 384 -50.97 44.24 -33.15
CA PRO A 384 -49.80 44.85 -33.89
C PRO A 384 -48.71 45.63 -33.01
N VAL A 385 -47.65 46.32 -33.56
CA VAL A 385 -46.57 47.09 -32.77
C VAL A 385 -45.71 48.20 -33.50
N PRO A 386 -45.28 49.35 -32.87
CA PRO A 386 -44.21 50.29 -33.41
C PRO A 386 -43.30 51.21 -32.46
N ALA A 387 -42.06 51.60 -32.90
CA ALA A 387 -41.16 52.81 -32.72
C ALA A 387 -40.88 53.61 -31.38
N PRO A 388 -39.75 54.41 -31.18
CA PRO A 388 -38.30 54.28 -31.57
C PRO A 388 -37.15 54.83 -30.59
N LEU A 389 -35.90 54.28 -30.65
CA LEU A 389 -34.52 54.87 -30.36
C LEU A 389 -34.09 55.36 -28.91
N ALA A 390 -32.84 55.79 -28.54
CA ALA A 390 -31.42 55.32 -28.74
C ALA A 390 -30.29 56.14 -27.94
N ALA A 391 -29.00 55.68 -27.97
CA ALA A 391 -27.66 56.41 -27.85
C ALA A 391 -26.78 56.57 -26.54
N LEU A 392 -25.71 55.74 -26.44
CA LEU A 392 -24.26 55.88 -25.99
C LEU A 392 -23.64 56.78 -24.84
N ARG A 393 -22.82 56.09 -23.99
CA ARG A 393 -21.46 56.40 -23.38
C ARG A 393 -21.18 57.19 -22.05
N SER A 394 -20.72 56.41 -21.03
CA SER A 394 -19.53 56.61 -20.11
C SER A 394 -19.48 57.77 -19.06
N PRO A 395 -18.68 57.69 -17.95
CA PRO A 395 -17.86 56.60 -17.35
C PRO A 395 -18.13 56.29 -15.82
N THR A 396 -17.30 55.45 -15.18
CA THR A 396 -17.37 54.88 -13.80
C THR A 396 -16.81 55.79 -12.67
N PRO A 397 -17.09 55.58 -11.35
CA PRO A 397 -16.48 54.48 -10.53
C PRO A 397 -17.24 53.85 -9.32
N GLN A 398 -16.93 52.55 -9.07
CA GLN A 398 -16.84 51.78 -7.79
C GLN A 398 -18.04 51.36 -6.87
N ARG A 399 -18.22 50.02 -6.79
CA ARG A 399 -18.35 49.11 -5.60
C ARG A 399 -19.64 49.03 -4.73
N ALA A 400 -20.37 47.89 -4.81
CA ALA A 400 -20.98 47.14 -3.67
C ALA A 400 -21.48 45.71 -4.06
N GLU A 401 -21.85 44.90 -3.06
CA GLU A 401 -22.15 43.44 -2.99
C GLU A 401 -23.39 42.88 -3.74
N PRO A 402 -23.60 41.54 -3.70
CA PRO A 402 -24.94 41.01 -3.36
C PRO A 402 -24.97 39.79 -2.39
N GLN A 403 -26.15 39.48 -1.82
CA GLN A 403 -26.41 38.36 -0.88
C GLN A 403 -27.52 37.36 -1.34
N LYS A 404 -27.77 36.33 -0.52
CA LYS A 404 -28.46 35.04 -0.79
C LYS A 404 -29.99 35.09 -0.97
N SER A 405 -30.53 34.00 -1.55
CA SER A 405 -31.95 33.57 -1.49
C SER A 405 -32.14 32.34 -0.58
N ALA A 406 -33.39 32.03 -0.18
CA ALA A 406 -33.73 31.07 0.90
C ALA A 406 -34.40 29.75 0.44
N THR A 407 -34.54 28.79 1.38
CA THR A 407 -35.04 27.41 1.20
C THR A 407 -36.36 27.15 1.96
N PRO A 408 -37.19 26.17 1.55
CA PRO A 408 -38.46 25.82 2.23
C PRO A 408 -38.30 24.96 3.50
N ASP A 409 -39.31 24.98 4.37
CA ASP A 409 -39.35 24.39 5.72
C ASP A 409 -39.94 22.95 5.74
N PRO A 410 -39.25 21.95 6.33
CA PRO A 410 -39.75 20.57 6.45
C PRO A 410 -40.94 20.36 7.42
N LEU A 411 -41.26 21.28 8.32
CA LEU A 411 -42.33 21.10 9.32
C LEU A 411 -43.73 20.98 8.69
N ALA A 412 -43.96 21.60 7.53
CA ALA A 412 -45.22 21.47 6.79
C ALA A 412 -45.52 20.02 6.36
N LEU A 413 -44.49 19.24 6.03
CA LEU A 413 -44.62 17.84 5.60
C LEU A 413 -45.07 16.93 6.76
N LEU A 414 -44.55 17.18 7.97
CA LEU A 414 -44.94 16.45 9.18
C LEU A 414 -46.39 16.70 9.59
N GLY A 415 -46.92 17.91 9.35
CA GLY A 415 -48.34 18.21 9.51
C GLY A 415 -49.20 17.39 8.55
N ALA A 416 -48.85 17.38 7.25
CA ALA A 416 -49.57 16.63 6.23
C ALA A 416 -49.61 15.10 6.51
N LEU A 417 -48.51 14.52 7.00
CA LEU A 417 -48.43 13.08 7.30
C LEU A 417 -49.26 12.65 8.52
N ARG A 418 -49.46 13.53 9.51
CA ARG A 418 -50.45 13.31 10.59
C ARG A 418 -51.88 13.48 10.10
N GLY A 419 -52.15 14.49 9.26
CA GLY A 419 -53.45 14.68 8.61
C GLY A 419 -53.87 13.51 7.72
N ALA A 420 -52.90 12.82 7.11
CA ALA A 420 -53.10 11.58 6.35
C ALA A 420 -53.30 10.32 7.22
N GLY A 421 -53.27 10.42 8.56
CA GLY A 421 -53.44 9.29 9.48
C GLY A 421 -52.26 8.31 9.53
N LEU A 422 -51.12 8.64 8.91
CA LEU A 422 -49.96 7.75 8.79
C LEU A 422 -49.02 7.77 10.02
N LEU A 423 -49.33 8.58 11.03
CA LEU A 423 -48.57 8.71 12.28
C LEU A 423 -49.53 8.87 13.47
N PRO A 424 -49.30 8.16 14.61
CA PRO A 424 -50.16 8.25 15.79
C PRO A 424 -49.98 9.58 16.56
N PRO A 425 -50.99 9.99 17.36
CA PRO A 425 -50.90 11.17 18.23
C PRO A 425 -50.03 10.91 19.49
N PRO A 426 -49.33 11.93 20.02
CA PRO A 426 -48.52 11.81 21.23
C PRO A 426 -49.35 11.89 22.53
N PRO A 427 -48.91 11.26 23.64
CA PRO A 427 -49.50 11.42 24.96
C PRO A 427 -49.16 12.79 25.61
N PRO A 428 -49.95 13.26 26.60
CA PRO A 428 -49.75 14.56 27.24
C PRO A 428 -48.66 14.55 28.32
N SER A 429 -47.96 15.67 28.49
CA SER A 429 -46.99 15.92 29.57
C SER A 429 -47.62 16.64 30.77
N GLY A 430 -47.08 16.44 31.99
CA GLY A 430 -47.54 17.17 33.17
C GLY A 430 -46.56 17.22 34.35
N ALA A 431 -46.44 18.41 34.93
CA ALA A 431 -46.02 18.74 36.31
C ALA A 431 -44.59 18.38 36.84
N THR A 432 -43.82 19.46 37.10
CA THR A 432 -42.87 19.64 38.24
C THR A 432 -43.63 19.62 39.60
N PRO A 433 -43.02 19.48 40.83
CA PRO A 433 -41.73 20.11 41.23
C PRO A 433 -40.87 19.52 42.42
N VAL A 434 -39.60 19.99 42.50
CA VAL A 434 -38.83 20.49 43.68
C VAL A 434 -38.74 19.73 45.04
N ASN A 435 -37.49 19.70 45.58
CA ASN A 435 -37.00 19.75 46.99
C ASN A 435 -36.21 18.56 47.62
N GLN A 436 -35.21 18.93 48.43
CA GLN A 436 -34.48 18.12 49.46
C GLN A 436 -34.97 18.55 50.88
N PRO A 437 -34.28 18.31 52.03
CA PRO A 437 -33.27 17.31 52.44
C PRO A 437 -33.56 16.59 53.80
N LEU A 438 -32.70 15.66 54.27
CA LEU A 438 -32.10 15.54 55.64
C LEU A 438 -31.56 14.11 55.98
N ALA A 439 -30.82 13.97 57.10
CA ALA A 439 -30.07 12.77 57.58
C ALA A 439 -30.04 12.77 59.15
N PRO A 440 -29.14 12.07 59.90
CA PRO A 440 -28.41 10.76 59.80
C PRO A 440 -28.81 9.87 61.03
N PRO A 441 -27.92 9.23 61.86
CA PRO A 441 -26.78 8.27 61.73
C PRO A 441 -27.22 6.83 62.21
N PRO A 442 -26.50 5.89 62.93
CA PRO A 442 -25.07 5.70 63.31
C PRO A 442 -24.49 4.26 63.07
N ALA A 443 -24.05 3.52 64.13
CA ALA A 443 -23.28 2.24 64.18
C ALA A 443 -23.41 1.61 65.62
N PRO A 444 -22.62 0.60 66.16
CA PRO A 444 -21.42 -0.16 65.68
C PRO A 444 -21.28 -1.68 66.13
N TYR A 445 -20.05 -2.27 66.00
CA TYR A 445 -19.44 -3.50 66.63
C TYR A 445 -19.28 -4.85 65.84
N GLY A 446 -18.33 -5.73 66.28
CA GLY A 446 -17.89 -7.08 65.80
C GLY A 446 -17.04 -7.81 66.90
N PRO A 447 -16.13 -8.84 66.72
CA PRO A 447 -15.70 -9.77 65.62
C PRO A 447 -15.94 -11.31 65.96
N THR A 448 -15.16 -12.44 65.84
CA THR A 448 -13.73 -12.84 65.55
C THR A 448 -13.52 -14.39 65.31
N THR A 449 -12.32 -14.85 64.83
CA THR A 449 -11.69 -16.24 64.91
C THR A 449 -12.32 -17.45 64.12
N THR A 450 -11.80 -18.70 63.97
CA THR A 450 -10.73 -19.58 64.60
C THR A 450 -10.23 -20.74 63.65
N THR A 451 -9.20 -21.56 64.03
CA THR A 451 -8.58 -22.75 63.31
C THR A 451 -7.90 -23.76 64.31
N PRO A 452 -7.12 -24.88 64.04
CA PRO A 452 -6.63 -25.60 62.81
C PRO A 452 -6.52 -27.20 62.91
N ALA A 453 -5.61 -27.86 62.15
CA ALA A 453 -4.91 -29.20 62.37
C ALA A 453 -5.33 -30.53 61.63
N ALA A 454 -4.48 -31.59 61.66
CA ALA A 454 -4.56 -32.89 60.90
C ALA A 454 -3.73 -34.10 61.48
N VAL A 455 -3.80 -35.34 60.92
CA VAL A 455 -3.32 -36.67 61.51
C VAL A 455 -2.72 -37.70 60.47
N THR A 456 -2.27 -38.92 60.89
CA THR A 456 -1.27 -39.89 60.31
C THR A 456 -1.77 -41.32 59.83
N PRO A 457 -0.94 -42.26 59.29
CA PRO A 457 -1.37 -43.43 58.44
C PRO A 457 -0.89 -44.90 58.76
N THR A 458 -1.12 -45.86 57.81
CA THR A 458 -0.58 -47.27 57.57
C THR A 458 -1.10 -48.48 58.40
N PRO A 459 -0.91 -49.80 58.00
CA PRO A 459 -0.56 -50.45 56.69
C PRO A 459 -1.35 -51.77 56.31
N ALA A 460 -1.23 -52.31 55.07
CA ALA A 460 -1.31 -53.75 54.66
C ALA A 460 -1.26 -53.96 53.10
N ALA A 461 -1.23 -55.20 52.57
CA ALA A 461 -0.80 -55.51 51.17
C ALA A 461 -1.73 -56.40 50.30
N GLY A 462 -1.62 -56.25 48.95
CA GLY A 462 -1.89 -57.32 47.95
C GLY A 462 -2.94 -57.05 46.85
N GLY A 463 -2.51 -56.93 45.57
CA GLY A 463 -3.43 -56.92 44.40
C GLY A 463 -2.99 -56.03 43.20
N VAL A 464 -3.43 -56.36 41.98
CA VAL A 464 -3.06 -55.76 40.67
C VAL A 464 -4.32 -55.73 39.76
N PRO A 465 -4.53 -54.83 38.78
CA PRO A 465 -3.80 -53.60 38.36
C PRO A 465 -4.65 -52.30 38.36
N ALA A 466 -4.01 -51.11 38.30
CA ALA A 466 -4.46 -49.91 37.56
C ALA A 466 -3.45 -48.74 37.67
N HIS A 467 -3.55 -47.75 36.75
CA HIS A 467 -2.97 -46.39 36.78
C HIS A 467 -1.87 -46.04 37.81
N MET A 468 -0.61 -45.87 37.37
CA MET A 468 0.43 -45.20 38.18
C MET A 468 1.19 -44.08 37.46
N ASN A 469 0.70 -42.87 37.69
CA ASN A 469 1.39 -41.60 37.94
C ASN A 469 2.92 -41.50 37.71
N LEU A 470 3.32 -40.48 36.95
CA LEU A 470 4.69 -40.07 36.59
C LEU A 470 5.65 -39.84 37.79
N ALA A 471 5.12 -39.57 38.99
CA ALA A 471 5.90 -39.22 40.17
C ALA A 471 6.90 -40.32 40.64
N SER A 472 6.60 -41.60 40.41
CA SER A 472 7.45 -42.72 40.85
C SER A 472 8.75 -42.83 40.04
N ILE A 473 8.68 -42.60 38.73
CA ILE A 473 9.83 -42.64 37.80
C ILE A 473 10.86 -41.57 38.20
N LEU A 474 10.38 -40.38 38.60
CA LEU A 474 11.22 -39.25 39.02
C LEU A 474 11.94 -39.49 40.37
N ALA A 475 11.41 -40.36 41.24
CA ALA A 475 12.07 -40.73 42.48
C ALA A 475 13.26 -41.67 42.23
N SER A 476 13.06 -42.75 41.46
CA SER A 476 14.11 -43.72 41.15
C SER A 476 15.29 -43.11 40.37
N ALA A 477 15.02 -42.13 39.50
CA ALA A 477 16.06 -41.42 38.76
C ALA A 477 17.03 -40.62 39.67
N ARG A 478 16.54 -40.05 40.79
CA ARG A 478 17.35 -39.21 41.67
C ARG A 478 18.41 -39.97 42.48
N SER A 479 18.16 -41.24 42.81
CA SER A 479 19.11 -42.03 43.61
C SER A 479 20.27 -42.63 42.82
N LEU A 480 20.22 -42.62 41.48
CA LEU A 480 21.29 -43.10 40.59
C LEU A 480 22.30 -42.00 40.19
N ALA A 481 21.96 -40.72 40.37
CA ALA A 481 22.82 -39.59 40.01
C ALA A 481 23.96 -39.31 41.02
N ALA A 482 23.90 -39.91 42.22
CA ALA A 482 24.81 -39.59 43.33
C ALA A 482 26.20 -40.27 43.27
N ALA A 483 26.49 -41.06 42.23
CA ALA A 483 27.65 -41.96 42.19
C ALA A 483 28.59 -41.78 40.97
N ALA A 484 28.41 -40.73 40.16
CA ALA A 484 29.27 -40.44 39.01
C ALA A 484 29.94 -39.06 39.15
N ALA A 485 31.28 -39.03 39.08
CA ALA A 485 32.02 -37.78 39.10
C ALA A 485 31.71 -36.93 37.85
N GLN A 486 31.22 -35.71 38.05
CA GLN A 486 30.92 -34.77 36.97
C GLN A 486 32.21 -34.36 36.23
N PRO A 487 32.33 -34.55 34.91
CA PRO A 487 33.47 -34.06 34.16
C PRO A 487 33.46 -32.53 34.13
N VAL A 488 34.52 -31.91 34.64
CA VAL A 488 34.68 -30.45 34.60
C VAL A 488 34.98 -30.03 33.15
N ILE A 489 33.97 -29.49 32.47
CA ILE A 489 34.15 -28.90 31.13
C ILE A 489 35.04 -27.67 31.27
N THR A 490 36.31 -27.82 30.90
CA THR A 490 37.24 -26.71 30.71
C THR A 490 36.96 -26.03 29.37
N SER A 491 37.17 -24.72 29.31
CA SER A 491 36.87 -23.90 28.14
C SER A 491 37.94 -24.05 27.05
N GLY A 492 37.96 -25.19 26.36
CA GLY A 492 38.93 -25.47 25.29
C GLY A 492 38.50 -26.50 24.22
N GLU A 493 37.66 -27.49 24.54
CA GLU A 493 37.46 -28.66 23.65
C GLU A 493 36.48 -28.47 22.47
N PHE A 494 35.75 -27.35 22.38
CA PHE A 494 34.63 -27.21 21.43
C PHE A 494 34.86 -26.17 20.33
N SER A 495 35.17 -26.65 19.13
CA SER A 495 35.12 -25.83 17.90
C SER A 495 33.70 -25.33 17.63
N LEU A 496 33.51 -24.01 17.50
CA LEU A 496 32.23 -23.37 17.14
C LEU A 496 32.00 -23.29 15.61
N THR A 497 32.39 -24.34 14.89
CA THR A 497 32.16 -24.46 13.43
C THR A 497 30.73 -24.89 13.11
N VAL A 498 30.24 -24.54 11.92
CA VAL A 498 28.89 -24.90 11.42
C VAL A 498 28.65 -26.42 11.46
N SER A 499 29.67 -27.23 11.23
CA SER A 499 29.61 -28.69 11.33
C SER A 499 29.45 -29.17 12.78
N SER A 500 30.14 -28.54 13.72
CA SER A 500 30.09 -28.85 15.16
C SER A 500 28.76 -28.44 15.79
N LEU A 501 28.17 -27.32 15.36
CA LEU A 501 26.86 -26.84 15.84
C LEU A 501 25.69 -27.75 15.40
N LYS A 502 25.89 -28.58 14.36
CA LYS A 502 24.90 -29.57 13.91
C LYS A 502 24.99 -30.92 14.63
N GLN A 503 26.02 -31.14 15.46
CA GLN A 503 26.15 -32.39 16.23
C GLN A 503 25.30 -32.32 17.50
N PHE A 504 24.29 -33.18 17.60
CA PHE A 504 23.48 -33.35 18.81
C PHE A 504 24.32 -33.98 19.93
N ARG A 505 24.50 -33.26 21.03
CA ARG A 505 25.32 -33.67 22.19
C ARG A 505 24.46 -33.80 23.45
N PRO A 506 23.72 -34.92 23.63
CA PRO A 506 22.78 -35.08 24.73
C PRO A 506 23.45 -35.04 26.12
N HIS A 507 24.74 -35.40 26.21
CA HIS A 507 25.52 -35.34 27.44
C HIS A 507 25.71 -33.90 28.01
N LEU A 508 25.47 -32.86 27.20
CA LEU A 508 25.51 -31.46 27.66
C LEU A 508 24.17 -30.98 28.26
N LEU A 509 23.07 -31.71 28.04
CA LEU A 509 21.75 -31.30 28.52
C LEU A 509 21.66 -31.26 30.06
N PRO A 510 22.16 -32.25 30.83
CA PRO A 510 22.21 -32.15 32.29
C PRO A 510 22.98 -30.90 32.76
N THR A 511 24.14 -30.62 32.17
CA THR A 511 24.95 -29.43 32.51
C THR A 511 24.21 -28.11 32.24
N ILE A 512 23.36 -28.05 31.21
CA ILE A 512 22.60 -26.84 30.85
C ILE A 512 21.32 -26.65 31.69
N TYR A 513 20.72 -27.73 32.19
CA TYR A 513 19.43 -27.69 32.89
C TYR A 513 19.51 -27.94 34.40
N GLU A 514 20.55 -28.60 34.90
CA GLU A 514 20.76 -28.92 36.33
C GLU A 514 21.84 -28.02 36.97
N ALA A 515 22.96 -27.80 36.28
CA ALA A 515 24.05 -26.95 36.78
C ALA A 515 23.87 -25.43 36.47
N LEU A 516 22.88 -25.07 35.65
CA LEU A 516 22.47 -23.68 35.42
C LEU A 516 21.01 -23.47 35.86
N GLY A 517 20.80 -22.42 36.65
CA GLY A 517 19.50 -22.04 37.20
C GLY A 517 18.51 -21.49 36.17
N PRO A 518 17.32 -21.02 36.64
CA PRO A 518 16.26 -20.57 35.76
C PRO A 518 16.70 -19.39 34.89
N PRO A 519 16.29 -19.36 33.61
CA PRO A 519 16.76 -18.38 32.64
C PRO A 519 16.35 -16.94 33.00
N CYS A 520 16.99 -15.97 32.34
CA CYS A 520 16.47 -14.62 32.21
C CYS A 520 15.11 -14.67 31.49
N THR A 521 14.10 -14.00 32.03
CA THR A 521 12.76 -13.92 31.46
C THR A 521 12.65 -13.01 30.23
N GLN A 522 13.66 -12.17 29.96
CA GLN A 522 13.70 -11.27 28.79
C GLN A 522 14.50 -11.81 27.60
N CYS A 523 15.55 -12.63 27.82
CA CYS A 523 16.40 -13.16 26.72
C CYS A 523 16.69 -14.67 26.77
N GLY A 524 16.18 -15.40 27.77
CA GLY A 524 16.38 -16.85 27.88
C GLY A 524 17.76 -17.31 28.39
N ARG A 525 18.74 -16.42 28.57
CA ARG A 525 20.10 -16.79 29.03
C ARG A 525 20.08 -17.34 30.46
N ARG A 526 20.79 -18.46 30.68
CA ARG A 526 20.90 -19.14 31.97
C ARG A 526 22.20 -18.77 32.70
N PHE A 527 22.16 -18.81 34.02
CA PHE A 527 23.25 -18.48 34.93
C PHE A 527 23.34 -19.55 36.02
N LYS A 528 24.54 -19.80 36.57
CA LYS A 528 24.71 -20.73 37.70
C LYS A 528 23.90 -20.28 38.92
N THR A 529 23.57 -21.22 39.80
CA THR A 529 22.83 -20.98 41.07
C THR A 529 23.73 -20.57 42.23
N ASP A 530 25.04 -20.62 42.04
CA ASP A 530 26.07 -20.12 42.97
C ASP A 530 26.05 -18.58 43.11
N ALA A 531 26.84 -18.05 44.04
CA ALA A 531 26.90 -16.61 44.30
C ALA A 531 27.41 -15.81 43.09
N GLU A 532 28.38 -16.37 42.36
CA GLU A 532 28.97 -15.78 41.15
C GLU A 532 27.95 -15.71 40.00
N GLY A 533 27.19 -16.77 39.77
CA GLY A 533 26.09 -16.84 38.80
C GLY A 533 24.92 -15.93 39.17
N LYS A 534 24.58 -15.81 40.46
CA LYS A 534 23.62 -14.81 40.96
C LYS A 534 24.10 -13.38 40.69
N ARG A 535 25.36 -13.05 41.02
CA ARG A 535 25.98 -11.73 40.74
C ARG A 535 25.92 -11.40 39.25
N LYS A 536 26.32 -12.34 38.39
CA LYS A 536 26.26 -12.21 36.93
C LYS A 536 24.83 -12.12 36.40
N LYS A 537 23.85 -12.82 37.00
CA LYS A 537 22.43 -12.67 36.67
C LYS A 537 21.90 -11.28 37.03
N THR A 538 22.25 -10.71 38.19
CA THR A 538 21.85 -9.35 38.58
C THR A 538 22.44 -8.30 37.64
N ALA A 539 23.75 -8.33 37.40
CA ALA A 539 24.40 -7.41 36.44
C ALA A 539 23.79 -7.50 35.03
N HIS A 540 23.35 -8.69 34.62
CA HIS A 540 22.63 -8.91 33.38
C HIS A 540 21.17 -8.38 33.40
N MET A 541 20.49 -8.34 34.55
CA MET A 541 19.21 -7.63 34.69
C MET A 541 19.40 -6.11 34.58
N ASP A 542 20.45 -5.58 35.21
CA ASP A 542 20.79 -4.15 35.12
C ASP A 542 21.21 -3.75 33.69
N TRP A 543 21.89 -4.63 32.96
CA TRP A 543 22.14 -4.46 31.52
C TRP A 543 20.83 -4.40 30.75
N HIS A 544 19.91 -5.33 30.99
CA HIS A 544 18.57 -5.33 30.38
C HIS A 544 17.81 -4.02 30.66
N PHE A 545 17.85 -3.53 31.90
CA PHE A 545 17.25 -2.25 32.29
C PHE A 545 17.91 -1.06 31.56
N LYS A 546 19.24 -0.97 31.56
CA LYS A 546 20.02 0.09 30.88
C LYS A 546 19.90 0.05 29.34
N VAL A 547 19.59 -1.11 28.76
CA VAL A 547 19.25 -1.24 27.33
C VAL A 547 17.82 -0.79 27.08
N HIS A 548 16.86 -1.21 27.90
CA HIS A 548 15.46 -0.80 27.78
C HIS A 548 15.26 0.70 28.01
N GLN A 549 15.99 1.30 28.96
CA GLN A 549 15.99 2.75 29.17
C GLN A 549 16.53 3.50 27.95
N ARG A 550 17.69 3.10 27.39
CA ARG A 550 18.23 3.72 26.16
C ARG A 550 17.28 3.56 24.96
N ILE A 551 16.57 2.45 24.87
CA ILE A 551 15.50 2.23 23.89
C ILE A 551 14.36 3.24 24.06
N VAL A 552 13.82 3.41 25.27
CA VAL A 552 12.73 4.37 25.55
C VAL A 552 13.19 5.81 25.35
N GLU A 553 14.46 6.11 25.62
CA GLU A 553 15.06 7.42 25.35
C GLU A 553 15.33 7.67 23.86
N ALA A 554 15.61 6.65 23.05
CA ALA A 554 15.72 6.77 21.60
C ALA A 554 14.34 6.96 20.95
N GLU A 555 13.32 6.26 21.46
CA GLU A 555 11.92 6.43 21.04
C GLU A 555 11.40 7.85 21.38
N LYS A 556 11.74 8.38 22.55
CA LYS A 556 11.48 9.80 22.91
C LYS A 556 12.26 10.82 22.06
N ARG A 557 13.35 10.41 21.40
CA ARG A 557 14.11 11.22 20.42
C ARG A 557 13.66 10.97 18.97
N GLY A 558 12.55 10.25 18.74
CA GLY A 558 12.00 9.98 17.41
C GLY A 558 12.79 8.96 16.57
N GLN A 559 13.80 8.30 17.13
CA GLN A 559 14.58 7.27 16.44
C GLN A 559 13.85 5.93 16.46
N HIS A 560 12.93 5.73 15.52
CA HIS A 560 12.32 4.42 15.27
C HIS A 560 13.39 3.41 14.83
N ARG A 561 13.38 2.23 15.48
CA ARG A 561 14.52 1.32 15.57
C ARG A 561 14.88 0.61 14.26
N SER A 562 16.17 0.43 14.01
CA SER A 562 16.66 -0.70 13.22
C SER A 562 16.46 -2.00 14.02
N TRP A 563 15.91 -3.04 13.40
CA TRP A 563 15.72 -4.36 14.04
C TRP A 563 17.02 -5.16 14.22
N TYR A 564 18.10 -4.70 13.60
CA TYR A 564 19.45 -5.21 13.82
C TYR A 564 20.27 -4.17 14.58
N VAL A 565 21.00 -4.65 15.59
CA VAL A 565 22.15 -3.95 16.14
C VAL A 565 23.24 -3.97 15.06
N ASP A 566 23.87 -2.84 14.80
CA ASP A 566 25.02 -2.75 13.89
C ASP A 566 26.16 -3.68 14.36
N GLN A 567 27.00 -4.17 13.44
CA GLN A 567 28.12 -5.04 13.79
C GLN A 567 29.11 -4.34 14.74
N ALA A 568 29.38 -3.03 14.59
CA ALA A 568 30.26 -2.31 15.49
C ALA A 568 29.60 -2.10 16.88
N ASP A 569 28.32 -1.75 16.94
CA ASP A 569 27.56 -1.68 18.19
C ASP A 569 27.41 -3.03 18.88
N TRP A 570 27.26 -4.14 18.14
CA TRP A 570 27.24 -5.50 18.70
C TRP A 570 28.60 -5.91 19.29
N ILE A 571 29.70 -5.50 18.64
CA ILE A 571 31.07 -5.66 19.15
C ILE A 571 31.28 -4.80 20.41
N LYS A 572 30.81 -3.55 20.41
CA LYS A 572 30.90 -2.62 21.56
C LYS A 572 29.98 -2.99 22.73
N SER A 573 28.84 -3.64 22.47
CA SER A 573 27.83 -3.98 23.48
C SER A 573 28.05 -5.33 24.17
N ARG A 574 29.21 -5.97 23.98
CA ARG A 574 29.66 -7.10 24.81
C ARG A 574 29.61 -6.70 26.29
N GLU A 575 29.28 -7.68 27.14
CA GLU A 575 29.35 -7.48 28.59
C GLU A 575 30.81 -7.29 29.03
N THR A 576 31.22 -6.03 29.20
CA THR A 576 32.48 -5.65 29.86
C THR A 576 32.35 -5.83 31.37
N ALA A 577 32.12 -7.07 31.80
CA ALA A 577 32.59 -7.50 33.10
C ALA A 577 34.12 -7.67 33.03
N ASP A 578 34.77 -7.58 34.19
CA ASP A 578 36.19 -7.86 34.40
C ASP A 578 37.20 -6.75 33.98
N LEU A 579 36.90 -5.48 34.26
CA LEU A 579 37.90 -4.38 34.28
C LEU A 579 37.98 -3.54 35.58
N ASP A 580 36.98 -3.56 36.47
CA ASP A 580 37.01 -2.75 37.71
C ASP A 580 37.63 -3.46 38.94
N HIS A 581 37.89 -4.77 38.87
CA HIS A 581 38.32 -5.60 40.02
C HIS A 581 39.44 -6.60 39.65
N GLN A 582 40.59 -6.10 39.21
CA GLN A 582 41.86 -6.77 39.48
C GLN A 582 42.55 -6.01 40.62
N ALA A 583 42.79 -6.69 41.74
CA ALA A 583 43.61 -6.17 42.82
C ALA A 583 45.07 -6.58 42.53
N ASP A 584 45.98 -5.59 42.49
CA ASP A 584 47.41 -5.86 42.37
C ASP A 584 47.91 -6.61 43.63
N PRO A 585 48.64 -7.74 43.47
CA PRO A 585 49.04 -8.58 44.59
C PRO A 585 50.49 -8.34 45.03
N ASP A 586 50.78 -7.20 45.66
CA ASP A 586 51.91 -7.11 46.61
C ASP A 586 51.63 -6.12 47.76
N GLY A 587 52.32 -6.25 48.88
CA GLY A 587 51.90 -5.70 50.19
C GLY A 587 52.80 -4.63 50.83
N GLY A 588 52.29 -4.00 51.89
CA GLY A 588 53.09 -3.13 52.77
C GLY A 588 52.25 -2.22 53.70
N ASN A 589 52.27 -2.49 55.02
CA ASN A 589 51.78 -1.55 56.04
C ASN A 589 52.85 -0.50 56.37
N GLY A 590 52.48 0.73 56.77
CA GLY A 590 53.47 1.82 56.91
C GLY A 590 53.19 3.07 57.78
N ASP A 591 52.14 3.10 58.62
CA ASP A 591 52.00 3.93 59.86
C ASP A 591 52.17 5.49 59.86
N GLY A 592 51.68 6.17 60.91
CA GLY A 592 52.33 7.39 61.45
C GLY A 592 51.63 8.78 61.36
N SER A 593 50.63 9.04 62.23
CA SER A 593 50.33 10.33 62.94
C SER A 593 50.36 11.70 62.20
N ASP A 594 49.28 12.50 62.14
CA ASP A 594 48.65 13.34 63.21
C ASP A 594 49.43 14.64 63.57
N ASN A 595 48.83 15.81 63.92
CA ASN A 595 47.42 16.12 64.24
C ASN A 595 47.05 17.63 64.11
N ASN A 596 45.75 17.92 63.93
CA ASN A 596 44.89 18.78 64.80
C ASN A 596 43.96 19.83 64.10
N ALA A 597 42.65 19.68 64.34
CA ALA A 597 41.47 20.59 64.33
C ALA A 597 41.42 21.86 63.42
N THR A 598 40.26 22.27 62.87
CA THR A 598 38.88 22.12 63.41
C THR A 598 37.78 22.17 62.32
N SER A 599 36.57 21.73 62.69
CA SER A 599 35.28 21.80 61.97
C SER A 599 35.05 20.77 60.86
N SER A 600 33.79 20.39 60.66
CA SER A 600 33.41 19.10 60.09
C SER A 600 32.22 19.17 59.12
N SER A 601 32.37 18.54 57.96
CA SER A 601 31.27 17.89 57.23
C SER A 601 31.87 16.86 56.25
N SER A 602 31.35 15.65 56.25
CA SER A 602 31.86 14.55 55.44
C SER A 602 31.19 14.50 54.05
N ALA A 603 32.00 14.37 53.01
CA ALA A 603 31.51 14.33 51.63
C ALA A 603 30.82 13.00 51.32
N ALA A 604 29.50 13.04 51.09
CA ALA A 604 28.76 11.93 50.49
C ALA A 604 28.90 11.95 48.96
N ALA A 605 28.88 10.78 48.32
CA ALA A 605 28.93 10.67 46.86
C ALA A 605 27.74 11.41 46.21
N SER A 606 28.01 12.49 45.50
CA SER A 606 26.98 13.40 44.98
C SER A 606 26.26 12.82 43.78
N LYS A 607 24.91 12.77 43.85
CA LYS A 607 24.06 12.62 42.66
C LYS A 607 24.43 13.69 41.63
N SER A 608 24.52 13.34 40.35
CA SER A 608 24.75 14.30 39.27
C SER A 608 23.61 15.31 39.20
N LYS A 609 23.84 16.53 39.70
CA LYS A 609 22.85 17.61 39.70
C LYS A 609 22.55 18.01 38.24
N VAL A 610 21.28 18.00 37.85
CA VAL A 610 20.86 18.42 36.52
C VAL A 610 21.29 19.87 36.30
N GLN A 611 21.97 20.15 35.19
CA GLN A 611 22.43 21.49 34.87
C GLN A 611 21.30 22.26 34.17
N TYR A 612 20.98 23.44 34.71
CA TYR A 612 19.90 24.30 34.23
C TYR A 612 20.24 25.78 34.49
N ILE A 613 19.49 26.68 33.87
CA ILE A 613 19.37 28.08 34.28
C ILE A 613 17.89 28.45 34.46
N PRO A 614 17.52 29.33 35.40
CA PRO A 614 16.17 29.88 35.47
C PRO A 614 15.80 30.59 34.17
N VAL A 615 14.51 30.62 33.83
CA VAL A 615 14.01 31.39 32.67
C VAL A 615 14.27 32.88 32.92
N PRO A 616 14.98 33.59 32.02
CA PRO A 616 15.21 35.03 32.16
C PRO A 616 13.92 35.85 31.94
N ASP A 617 13.71 36.88 32.75
CA ASP A 617 12.63 37.86 32.56
C ASP A 617 12.77 38.63 31.23
N ASP A 618 11.66 39.13 30.67
CA ASP A 618 11.59 39.87 29.39
C ASP A 618 12.48 41.14 29.31
N GLY A 619 13.05 41.59 30.43
CA GLY A 619 14.03 42.69 30.48
C GLY A 619 15.48 42.26 30.26
N ASP A 620 15.82 40.98 30.41
CA ASP A 620 17.20 40.46 30.30
C ASP A 620 17.52 40.08 28.84
N LYS A 621 18.66 40.51 28.33
CA LYS A 621 19.04 40.37 26.90
C LYS A 621 19.56 38.97 26.55
N THR A 622 18.99 37.93 27.15
CA THR A 622 19.34 36.54 26.90
C THR A 622 18.68 36.05 25.61
N ASN A 623 19.45 35.34 24.78
CA ASN A 623 18.96 34.67 23.59
C ASN A 623 18.05 33.47 23.96
N SER A 624 16.83 33.43 23.42
CA SER A 624 15.86 32.34 23.58
C SER A 624 16.13 31.10 22.71
N VAL A 625 17.28 31.06 22.04
CA VAL A 625 17.72 30.03 21.10
C VAL A 625 19.19 29.71 21.34
N CYS A 626 19.56 28.43 21.45
CA CYS A 626 20.95 28.00 21.62
C CYS A 626 21.78 28.36 20.36
N PRO A 627 22.86 29.17 20.46
CA PRO A 627 23.60 29.62 19.27
C PRO A 627 24.36 28.53 18.52
N ILE A 628 24.52 27.33 19.11
CA ILE A 628 25.28 26.22 18.52
C ILE A 628 24.36 25.30 17.69
N CYS A 629 23.27 24.78 18.26
CA CYS A 629 22.32 23.93 17.54
C CYS A 629 21.12 24.67 16.91
N GLN A 630 20.92 25.95 17.26
CA GLN A 630 19.79 26.81 16.87
C GLN A 630 18.39 26.31 17.29
N GLU A 631 18.33 25.43 18.28
CA GLU A 631 17.08 25.01 18.93
C GLU A 631 16.65 26.05 19.99
N LYS A 632 15.33 26.23 20.15
CA LYS A 632 14.77 27.07 21.22
C LYS A 632 14.94 26.39 22.58
N PHE A 633 15.31 27.15 23.60
CA PHE A 633 15.32 26.62 24.96
C PHE A 633 13.89 26.31 25.42
N VAL A 634 13.68 25.11 25.97
CA VAL A 634 12.37 24.66 26.42
C VAL A 634 12.19 25.00 27.90
N THR A 635 11.32 25.96 28.17
CA THR A 635 10.85 26.32 29.51
C THR A 635 10.11 25.14 30.15
N LYS A 636 10.60 24.67 31.30
CA LYS A 636 10.02 23.56 32.06
C LYS A 636 10.07 23.86 33.56
N TRP A 637 9.00 23.55 34.28
CA TRP A 637 8.99 23.57 35.74
C TRP A 637 9.89 22.46 36.30
N LEU A 638 10.68 22.77 37.33
CA LEU A 638 11.54 21.81 38.01
C LEU A 638 11.15 21.75 39.50
N ASP A 639 10.53 20.65 39.92
CA ASP A 639 9.98 20.53 41.28
C ASP A 639 11.05 20.60 42.37
N GLU A 640 12.29 20.17 42.10
CA GLU A 640 13.41 20.31 43.03
C GLU A 640 13.96 21.74 43.18
N ALA A 641 13.57 22.66 42.29
CA ALA A 641 13.95 24.09 42.35
C ALA A 641 12.76 25.03 42.62
N GLN A 642 11.52 24.56 42.42
CA GLN A 642 10.28 25.36 42.54
C GLN A 642 10.28 26.62 41.65
N GLU A 643 10.89 26.50 40.47
CA GLU A 643 10.96 27.58 39.47
C GLU A 643 10.84 27.02 38.04
N TRP A 644 10.58 27.91 37.07
CA TRP A 644 10.66 27.59 35.65
C TRP A 644 12.10 27.72 35.17
N VAL A 645 12.65 26.67 34.57
CA VAL A 645 14.04 26.60 34.10
C VAL A 645 14.15 26.21 32.63
N TRP A 646 15.31 26.48 32.05
CA TRP A 646 15.83 25.82 30.85
C TRP A 646 16.79 24.70 31.26
N THR A 647 16.42 23.45 30.98
CA THR A 647 17.22 22.25 31.29
C THR A 647 18.31 21.99 30.24
N ASP A 648 19.45 21.43 30.65
CA ASP A 648 20.66 21.30 29.81
C ASP A 648 21.11 22.66 29.25
N ALA A 649 21.14 23.70 30.10
CA ALA A 649 21.54 25.05 29.70
C ALA A 649 22.63 25.60 30.61
N LEU A 650 23.52 26.43 30.04
CA LEU A 650 24.45 27.28 30.78
C LEU A 650 24.53 28.69 30.16
N ARG A 651 24.89 29.71 30.95
CA ARG A 651 25.09 31.08 30.47
C ARG A 651 26.59 31.41 30.42
N VAL A 652 27.12 31.76 29.25
CA VAL A 652 28.51 32.17 29.02
C VAL A 652 28.54 33.51 28.27
N GLY A 653 29.29 34.50 28.77
CA GLY A 653 29.42 35.81 28.11
C GLY A 653 28.08 36.53 27.91
N GLY A 654 27.13 36.35 28.84
CA GLY A 654 25.76 36.90 28.76
C GLY A 654 24.78 36.12 27.87
N ARG A 655 25.26 35.16 27.08
CA ARG A 655 24.42 34.31 26.20
C ARG A 655 24.16 32.93 26.80
N ALA A 656 22.97 32.38 26.57
CA ALA A 656 22.64 31.00 26.92
C ALA A 656 23.07 30.03 25.82
N TYR A 657 23.58 28.86 26.19
CA TYR A 657 23.90 27.73 25.30
C TYR A 657 23.37 26.45 25.93
N HIS A 658 23.14 25.39 25.15
CA HIS A 658 22.97 24.07 25.75
C HIS A 658 24.29 23.61 26.39
N ALA A 659 24.24 23.00 27.57
CA ALA A 659 25.45 22.63 28.31
C ALA A 659 26.20 21.48 27.62
N SER A 660 25.47 20.52 27.08
CA SER A 660 25.95 19.55 26.09
C SER A 660 26.70 20.20 24.92
N CYS A 661 26.03 21.05 24.13
CA CYS A 661 26.62 21.67 22.94
C CYS A 661 27.87 22.51 23.24
N TYR A 662 27.89 23.26 24.35
CA TYR A 662 29.05 24.07 24.73
C TYR A 662 30.23 23.18 25.20
N ALA A 663 29.94 22.08 25.89
CA ALA A 663 30.96 21.12 26.32
C ALA A 663 31.61 20.37 25.14
N GLU A 664 30.87 20.09 24.07
CA GLU A 664 31.42 19.50 22.85
C GLU A 664 32.37 20.49 22.14
N VAL A 665 31.89 21.70 21.83
CA VAL A 665 32.67 22.73 21.11
C VAL A 665 33.95 23.15 21.85
N THR A 666 33.99 23.06 23.18
CA THR A 666 35.18 23.42 23.98
C THR A 666 36.17 22.28 24.19
N LYS A 667 35.84 21.04 23.82
CA LYS A 667 36.67 19.86 24.11
C LYS A 667 37.67 19.50 23.01
N ASP A 668 37.33 19.77 21.75
CA ASP A 668 38.19 19.48 20.59
C ASP A 668 39.32 20.52 20.39
N GLY A 669 39.41 21.55 21.24
CA GLY A 669 40.37 22.64 21.13
C GLY A 669 41.79 22.35 21.66
N ALA A 670 42.07 21.14 22.16
CA ALA A 670 43.29 20.86 22.93
C ALA A 670 44.00 19.54 22.55
N GLY A 671 44.93 19.62 21.59
CA GLY A 671 45.92 18.56 21.33
C GLY A 671 45.98 18.11 19.86
N GLY A 672 47.09 18.40 19.18
CA GLY A 672 47.30 17.96 17.79
C GLY A 672 48.76 17.64 17.48
N GLY A 673 48.97 16.91 16.39
CA GLY A 673 50.26 16.77 15.71
C GLY A 673 50.97 15.42 15.85
N SER A 674 50.88 14.58 14.81
CA SER A 674 52.01 13.79 14.30
C SER A 674 51.71 13.25 12.89
N THR A 675 52.73 13.26 12.03
CA THR A 675 52.69 12.84 10.61
C THR A 675 53.19 11.39 10.41
N PRO A 676 52.96 10.75 9.24
CA PRO A 676 52.97 9.29 9.12
C PRO A 676 54.36 8.66 8.87
N MET A 677 54.42 7.33 8.95
CA MET A 677 55.55 6.49 8.54
C MET A 677 55.11 5.29 7.69
N TYR A 678 56.07 4.67 6.99
CA TYR A 678 55.83 3.89 5.77
C TYR A 678 56.45 2.47 5.85
N GLY A 679 55.88 1.48 5.15
CA GLY A 679 56.47 0.16 4.91
C GLY A 679 55.53 -1.03 5.19
N GLY A 680 55.69 -2.20 4.54
CA GLY A 680 56.61 -2.51 3.42
C GLY A 680 56.85 -4.02 3.22
N GLY A 681 56.47 -4.56 2.05
CA GLY A 681 56.56 -6.00 1.71
C GLY A 681 55.44 -6.86 2.34
N GLY A 682 55.06 -8.02 1.81
CA GLY A 682 55.50 -8.79 0.62
C GLY A 682 55.32 -10.29 0.94
N GLY A 683 54.39 -11.04 0.35
CA GLY A 683 54.35 -11.49 -1.04
C GLY A 683 54.12 -13.02 -1.06
N GLY A 684 53.72 -13.61 -2.19
CA GLY A 684 53.44 -15.06 -2.32
C GLY A 684 51.95 -15.42 -2.19
N GLY A 685 51.43 -16.22 -3.14
CA GLY A 685 50.00 -16.51 -3.27
C GLY A 685 49.60 -17.96 -2.99
N GLY A 686 48.31 -18.19 -2.71
CA GLY A 686 47.77 -19.52 -2.43
C GLY A 686 46.24 -19.62 -2.50
N ARG A 687 45.71 -19.99 -3.68
CA ARG A 687 44.36 -20.54 -3.96
C ARG A 687 43.27 -20.31 -2.90
N GLY A 688 42.60 -19.16 -2.94
CA GLY A 688 41.39 -18.90 -2.14
C GLY A 688 40.17 -19.65 -2.67
N GLY A 689 39.78 -20.75 -2.01
CA GLY A 689 38.53 -21.46 -2.24
C GLY A 689 37.62 -21.42 -1.01
N GLY A 690 36.69 -20.46 -0.96
CA GLY A 690 35.77 -20.31 0.17
C GLY A 690 34.69 -19.27 -0.13
N GLY A 691 33.45 -19.71 -0.35
CA GLY A 691 32.37 -18.83 -0.79
C GLY A 691 31.93 -17.84 0.29
N ALA A 692 32.28 -16.57 0.11
CA ALA A 692 31.61 -15.48 0.80
C ALA A 692 30.15 -15.42 0.35
N ARG A 693 29.20 -15.49 1.29
CA ARG A 693 27.79 -15.18 0.99
C ARG A 693 27.67 -13.67 0.79
N ALA A 694 27.62 -13.25 -0.47
CA ALA A 694 27.12 -11.92 -0.80
C ALA A 694 25.68 -11.80 -0.25
N THR A 695 25.44 -10.79 0.57
CA THR A 695 24.09 -10.43 1.00
C THR A 695 23.51 -9.52 -0.10
N PRO A 696 22.30 -9.78 -0.64
CA PRO A 696 21.75 -8.97 -1.72
C PRO A 696 21.67 -7.48 -1.34
N ASP A 697 22.14 -6.62 -2.24
CA ASP A 697 22.18 -5.18 -2.02
C ASP A 697 20.74 -4.61 -2.09
N ARG A 698 20.21 -4.13 -0.97
CA ARG A 698 18.88 -3.50 -0.92
C ARG A 698 18.92 -2.16 -1.65
N VAL A 699 18.49 -2.18 -2.90
CA VAL A 699 18.36 -1.01 -3.77
C VAL A 699 17.29 -0.03 -3.23
N LEU A 700 17.43 1.26 -3.58
CA LEU A 700 16.44 2.36 -3.38
C LEU A 700 16.31 2.93 -1.94
N GLY A 701 17.24 3.81 -1.57
CA GLY A 701 17.11 4.77 -0.46
C GLY A 701 18.32 4.81 0.48
N LYS A 702 18.69 5.92 1.11
CA LYS A 702 18.12 7.29 1.07
C LYS A 702 19.03 8.35 0.42
N ARG A 703 20.25 7.97 0.02
CA ARG A 703 21.29 8.84 -0.60
C ARG A 703 22.20 8.02 -1.53
N LYS A 704 21.61 7.38 -2.56
CA LYS A 704 22.33 6.44 -3.45
C LYS A 704 22.51 7.00 -4.87
N ALA A 705 21.69 7.94 -5.33
CA ALA A 705 21.77 8.49 -6.69
C ALA A 705 22.90 9.51 -6.80
N GLU A 706 22.88 10.53 -5.95
CA GLU A 706 23.90 11.58 -5.86
C GLU A 706 25.28 11.03 -5.48
N VAL A 707 25.33 10.01 -4.61
CA VAL A 707 26.57 9.30 -4.26
C VAL A 707 27.08 8.46 -5.43
N THR A 708 26.21 7.83 -6.22
CA THR A 708 26.64 7.00 -7.36
C THR A 708 27.10 7.87 -8.53
N PHE A 709 26.31 8.89 -8.89
CA PHE A 709 26.66 9.87 -9.92
C PHE A 709 28.01 10.52 -9.62
N ALA A 710 28.20 11.02 -8.39
CA ALA A 710 29.47 11.63 -7.97
C ALA A 710 30.66 10.65 -8.03
N LYS A 711 30.48 9.39 -7.63
CA LYS A 711 31.54 8.38 -7.74
C LYS A 711 31.86 8.00 -9.19
N ASP A 712 30.87 7.98 -10.07
CA ASP A 712 31.08 7.68 -11.49
C ASP A 712 31.76 8.84 -12.23
N LEU A 713 31.41 10.10 -11.91
CA LEU A 713 32.10 11.31 -12.43
C LEU A 713 33.59 11.33 -12.07
N LEU A 714 33.94 10.86 -10.87
CA LEU A 714 35.32 10.80 -10.37
C LEU A 714 36.13 9.65 -10.99
N ASN A 715 35.56 8.80 -11.85
CA ASN A 715 36.31 7.74 -12.55
C ASN A 715 37.08 8.34 -13.73
N ASP A 716 38.34 7.93 -13.91
CA ASP A 716 39.15 8.33 -15.07
C ASP A 716 38.39 8.03 -16.40
N PRO A 717 38.11 9.03 -17.25
CA PRO A 717 37.52 8.85 -18.57
C PRO A 717 38.22 7.80 -19.44
N SER A 718 39.53 7.56 -19.26
CA SER A 718 40.27 6.55 -20.00
C SER A 718 39.70 5.13 -19.83
N THR A 719 39.15 4.81 -18.64
CA THR A 719 38.56 3.49 -18.30
C THR A 719 37.42 3.08 -19.22
N ARG A 720 36.77 4.06 -19.86
CA ARG A 720 35.65 3.92 -20.79
C ARG A 720 35.95 4.42 -22.21
N GLY A 721 37.23 4.61 -22.53
CA GLY A 721 37.70 5.06 -23.85
C GLY A 721 37.43 6.54 -24.15
N VAL A 722 37.12 7.36 -23.15
CA VAL A 722 36.77 8.77 -23.31
C VAL A 722 38.00 9.65 -23.09
N SER A 723 38.20 10.61 -23.99
CA SER A 723 39.30 11.59 -23.94
C SER A 723 38.91 12.97 -24.49
N ASP A 724 37.66 13.13 -24.96
CA ASP A 724 37.14 14.35 -25.59
C ASP A 724 36.36 15.26 -24.60
N VAL A 725 36.15 14.78 -23.37
CA VAL A 725 35.50 15.46 -22.24
C VAL A 725 36.09 14.98 -20.90
N SER A 726 35.93 15.79 -19.85
CA SER A 726 36.37 15.50 -18.48
C SER A 726 35.45 16.18 -17.46
N HIS A 727 35.31 15.61 -16.26
CA HIS A 727 34.38 16.10 -15.24
C HIS A 727 35.10 16.61 -13.98
N GLN A 728 34.54 17.62 -13.33
CA GLN A 728 35.00 18.10 -12.03
C GLN A 728 33.82 18.47 -11.12
N ILE A 729 33.81 17.92 -9.90
CA ILE A 729 32.83 18.29 -8.86
C ILE A 729 33.39 19.51 -8.12
N VAL A 730 32.96 20.71 -8.52
CA VAL A 730 33.43 21.98 -7.92
C VAL A 730 32.67 22.37 -6.64
N ALA A 731 31.43 21.90 -6.47
CA ALA A 731 30.62 22.24 -5.31
C ALA A 731 29.51 21.19 -5.02
N ALA A 732 28.96 21.23 -3.81
CA ALA A 732 27.74 20.52 -3.41
C ALA A 732 26.92 21.34 -2.39
N ALA A 733 25.64 21.01 -2.24
CA ALA A 733 24.75 21.69 -1.30
C ALA A 733 23.78 20.73 -0.61
N SER A 734 23.28 21.13 0.56
CA SER A 734 22.12 20.51 1.16
C SER A 734 21.29 21.56 1.89
N SER A 735 20.02 21.68 1.53
CA SER A 735 19.05 22.59 2.16
C SER A 735 18.82 22.34 3.67
N SER A 736 19.29 21.20 4.18
CA SER A 736 19.21 20.86 5.62
C SER A 736 20.41 21.34 6.45
N SER A 737 21.63 21.38 5.90
CA SER A 737 22.81 22.00 6.53
C SER A 737 24.03 22.00 5.60
N LYS A 738 24.88 23.04 5.72
CA LYS A 738 26.19 23.10 5.06
C LYS A 738 27.09 21.92 5.44
N SER A 739 27.07 21.53 6.72
CA SER A 739 27.86 20.39 7.25
C SER A 739 27.56 19.05 6.57
N ARG A 740 26.36 18.87 6.01
CA ARG A 740 26.00 17.66 5.25
C ARG A 740 26.58 17.66 3.84
N ALA A 741 26.75 18.83 3.22
CA ALA A 741 27.48 18.98 1.96
C ALA A 741 29.00 18.84 2.16
N GLU A 742 29.54 19.39 3.26
CA GLU A 742 30.95 19.22 3.66
C GLU A 742 31.29 17.74 3.90
N ALA A 743 30.42 17.01 4.60
CA ALA A 743 30.56 15.57 4.80
C ALA A 743 30.47 14.80 3.46
N PHE A 744 29.48 15.11 2.62
CA PHE A 744 29.31 14.45 1.31
C PHE A 744 30.57 14.56 0.42
N LEU A 745 31.15 15.77 0.29
CA LEU A 745 32.35 15.99 -0.53
C LEU A 745 33.59 15.27 0.04
N ARG A 746 33.77 15.30 1.37
CA ARG A 746 34.85 14.60 2.08
C ARG A 746 34.74 13.09 1.96
N ASP A 747 33.57 12.53 2.25
CA ASP A 747 33.34 11.09 2.34
C ASP A 747 33.37 10.40 0.96
N LEU A 748 33.27 11.20 -0.11
CA LEU A 748 33.53 10.81 -1.50
C LEU A 748 35.00 10.95 -1.94
N GLY A 749 35.84 11.67 -1.18
CA GLY A 749 37.22 11.97 -1.57
C GLY A 749 37.36 12.89 -2.77
N VAL A 750 36.43 13.85 -2.95
CA VAL A 750 36.46 14.78 -4.10
C VAL A 750 37.77 15.59 -4.09
N PRO A 751 38.58 15.57 -5.17
CA PRO A 751 39.88 16.21 -5.21
C PRO A 751 39.79 17.75 -5.31
N GLY A 752 40.84 18.43 -4.86
CA GLY A 752 40.95 19.88 -4.89
C GLY A 752 40.38 20.55 -3.63
N SER A 753 39.53 21.55 -3.81
CA SER A 753 38.90 22.28 -2.70
C SER A 753 37.45 22.65 -3.04
N PRO A 754 36.56 21.65 -3.17
CA PRO A 754 35.17 21.87 -3.58
C PRO A 754 34.38 22.63 -2.51
N ARG A 755 33.48 23.52 -2.94
CA ARG A 755 32.67 24.36 -2.03
C ARG A 755 31.43 23.63 -1.53
N ALA A 756 31.08 23.85 -0.28
CA ALA A 756 29.91 23.28 0.37
C ALA A 756 28.92 24.39 0.77
N TYR A 757 27.64 24.19 0.49
CA TYR A 757 26.59 25.20 0.70
C TYR A 757 25.44 24.70 1.58
N GLY A 758 24.84 25.61 2.35
CA GLY A 758 23.73 25.33 3.28
C GLY A 758 22.35 25.46 2.64
N SER A 759 22.28 25.92 1.39
CA SER A 759 21.07 26.09 0.61
C SER A 759 21.36 25.86 -0.88
N TYR A 760 20.31 25.56 -1.65
CA TYR A 760 20.43 25.47 -3.11
C TYR A 760 20.60 26.85 -3.76
N ALA A 761 20.09 27.92 -3.13
CA ALA A 761 20.24 29.29 -3.60
C ALA A 761 21.71 29.76 -3.64
N GLU A 762 22.51 29.42 -2.62
CA GLU A 762 23.96 29.73 -2.63
C GLU A 762 24.71 28.94 -3.73
N LEU A 763 24.33 27.68 -3.96
CA LEU A 763 24.96 26.83 -4.99
C LEU A 763 24.71 27.34 -6.40
N VAL A 764 23.49 27.76 -6.72
CA VAL A 764 23.17 28.28 -8.06
C VAL A 764 23.73 29.70 -8.27
N ALA A 765 24.05 30.43 -7.19
CA ALA A 765 24.76 31.71 -7.24
C ALA A 765 26.29 31.58 -7.37
N ASP A 766 26.86 30.38 -7.20
CA ASP A 766 28.29 30.12 -7.37
C ASP A 766 28.71 30.33 -8.84
N PRO A 767 29.65 31.25 -9.15
CA PRO A 767 30.06 31.52 -10.53
C PRO A 767 30.76 30.34 -11.22
N ASP A 768 31.48 29.48 -10.48
CA ASP A 768 32.27 28.41 -11.09
C ASP A 768 31.44 27.14 -11.36
N VAL A 769 30.22 27.06 -10.82
CA VAL A 769 29.25 25.99 -11.15
C VAL A 769 28.71 26.24 -12.56
N GLN A 770 29.02 25.35 -13.50
CA GLN A 770 28.53 25.43 -14.90
C GLN A 770 27.22 24.66 -15.11
N ILE A 771 27.13 23.46 -14.52
CA ILE A 771 25.98 22.55 -14.59
C ILE A 771 25.61 22.06 -13.19
N VAL A 772 24.31 21.98 -12.92
CA VAL A 772 23.74 21.48 -11.66
C VAL A 772 23.11 20.11 -11.90
N TYR A 773 23.48 19.15 -11.06
CA TYR A 773 22.81 17.84 -10.99
C TYR A 773 21.73 17.89 -9.90
N VAL A 774 20.46 17.79 -10.30
CA VAL A 774 19.30 17.83 -9.39
C VAL A 774 18.87 16.40 -9.08
N ALA A 775 19.23 15.89 -7.89
CA ALA A 775 18.90 14.54 -7.42
C ALA A 775 18.16 14.56 -6.07
N THR A 776 17.15 15.42 -5.98
CA THR A 776 16.20 15.50 -4.86
C THR A 776 15.05 14.50 -5.05
N PRO A 777 14.02 14.42 -4.19
CA PRO A 777 12.83 13.60 -4.49
C PRO A 777 12.05 14.16 -5.69
N HIS A 778 11.29 13.32 -6.42
CA HIS A 778 10.52 13.73 -7.60
C HIS A 778 9.67 15.01 -7.36
N SER A 779 9.07 15.14 -6.17
CA SER A 779 8.27 16.31 -5.77
C SER A 779 9.03 17.63 -5.74
N HIS A 780 10.36 17.60 -5.65
CA HIS A 780 11.23 18.77 -5.58
C HIS A 780 11.85 19.15 -6.95
N HIS A 781 11.91 18.20 -7.90
CA HIS A 781 12.61 18.34 -9.18
C HIS A 781 12.25 19.64 -9.90
N PHE A 782 10.95 19.91 -10.08
CA PHE A 782 10.47 21.11 -10.79
C PHE A 782 11.00 22.42 -10.17
N GLN A 783 10.85 22.58 -8.86
CA GLN A 783 11.25 23.81 -8.17
C GLN A 783 12.77 23.99 -8.15
N ASN A 784 13.52 22.91 -7.95
CA ASN A 784 14.99 22.95 -7.86
C ASN A 784 15.66 23.12 -9.24
N ALA A 785 15.16 22.45 -10.29
CA ALA A 785 15.64 22.62 -11.65
C ALA A 785 15.34 24.03 -12.17
N MET A 786 14.15 24.57 -11.89
CA MET A 786 13.80 25.95 -12.25
C MET A 786 14.69 26.97 -11.51
N LEU A 787 15.00 26.75 -10.23
CA LEU A 787 15.94 27.59 -9.47
C LEU A 787 17.33 27.67 -10.13
N ALA A 788 17.83 26.55 -10.66
CA ALA A 788 19.12 26.51 -11.37
C ALA A 788 19.04 27.17 -12.76
N LEU A 789 17.98 26.91 -13.53
CA LEU A 789 17.77 27.54 -14.85
C LEU A 789 17.57 29.06 -14.76
N GLU A 790 16.82 29.55 -13.76
CA GLU A 790 16.65 30.99 -13.54
C GLU A 790 17.96 31.69 -13.21
N ALA A 791 18.83 31.04 -12.42
CA ALA A 791 20.18 31.48 -12.09
C ALA A 791 21.22 31.32 -13.22
N GLY A 792 20.80 30.90 -14.42
CA GLY A 792 21.69 30.80 -15.58
C GLY A 792 22.57 29.54 -15.61
N LYS A 793 22.19 28.47 -14.91
CA LYS A 793 22.95 27.21 -14.85
C LYS A 793 22.36 26.15 -15.78
N HIS A 794 23.23 25.40 -16.45
CA HIS A 794 22.79 24.19 -17.14
C HIS A 794 22.28 23.15 -16.12
N VAL A 795 21.36 22.26 -16.50
CA VAL A 795 20.75 21.32 -15.57
C VAL A 795 20.70 19.89 -16.14
N LEU A 796 21.19 18.93 -15.35
CA LEU A 796 20.82 17.52 -15.46
C LEU A 796 19.91 17.20 -14.28
N CYS A 797 18.66 16.81 -14.53
CA CYS A 797 17.67 16.51 -13.50
C CYS A 797 17.39 15.01 -13.45
N GLU A 798 17.35 14.42 -12.25
CA GLU A 798 16.99 13.01 -12.06
C GLU A 798 15.60 12.67 -12.62
N LYS A 799 15.40 11.38 -12.89
CA LYS A 799 14.14 10.85 -13.39
C LYS A 799 13.15 10.57 -12.24
N ALA A 800 11.86 10.37 -12.49
CA ALA A 800 11.15 10.93 -13.62
C ALA A 800 11.24 12.47 -13.54
N LEU A 801 11.36 13.14 -14.68
CA LEU A 801 11.73 14.56 -14.77
C LEU A 801 10.93 15.47 -13.83
N THR A 802 9.62 15.23 -13.73
CA THR A 802 8.65 16.02 -12.95
C THR A 802 7.49 15.14 -12.46
N VAL A 803 6.50 15.72 -11.76
CA VAL A 803 5.29 15.00 -11.32
C VAL A 803 4.21 14.98 -12.42
N ASN A 804 4.19 15.98 -13.30
CA ASN A 804 3.30 16.07 -14.47
C ASN A 804 3.99 16.71 -15.68
N ALA A 805 3.33 16.67 -16.85
CA ALA A 805 3.90 17.20 -18.09
C ALA A 805 3.87 18.74 -18.20
N SER A 806 3.05 19.44 -17.40
CA SER A 806 3.07 20.91 -17.39
C SER A 806 4.37 21.44 -16.79
N GLN A 807 4.80 20.88 -15.65
CA GLN A 807 6.10 21.16 -15.05
C GLN A 807 7.26 20.88 -16.03
N ALA A 808 7.22 19.76 -16.77
CA ALA A 808 8.26 19.43 -17.76
C ALA A 808 8.35 20.50 -18.87
N ARG A 809 7.21 20.90 -19.44
CA ARG A 809 7.13 21.99 -20.43
C ARG A 809 7.70 23.30 -19.89
N LYS A 810 7.35 23.71 -18.66
CA LYS A 810 7.87 24.93 -18.03
C LYS A 810 9.40 24.93 -17.92
N LEU A 811 10.02 23.80 -17.56
CA LEU A 811 11.48 23.69 -17.48
C LEU A 811 12.13 23.79 -18.87
N VAL A 812 11.58 23.08 -19.85
CA VAL A 812 12.03 23.14 -21.25
C VAL A 812 11.90 24.55 -21.83
N ASP A 813 10.79 25.23 -21.57
CA ASP A 813 10.56 26.61 -22.02
C ASP A 813 11.54 27.59 -21.36
N LYS A 814 11.84 27.43 -20.07
CA LYS A 814 12.86 28.24 -19.38
C LYS A 814 14.27 27.97 -19.88
N ALA A 815 14.62 26.71 -20.12
CA ALA A 815 15.92 26.34 -20.69
C ALA A 815 16.11 26.97 -22.08
N ARG A 816 15.06 26.93 -22.92
CA ARG A 816 15.02 27.57 -24.24
C ARG A 816 15.09 29.11 -24.16
N GLU A 817 14.35 29.73 -23.23
CA GLU A 817 14.37 31.18 -22.96
C GLU A 817 15.77 31.68 -22.58
N LYS A 818 16.47 30.94 -21.71
CA LYS A 818 17.78 31.31 -21.16
C LYS A 818 18.96 30.87 -22.04
N GLY A 819 18.72 30.06 -23.08
CA GLY A 819 19.78 29.47 -23.91
C GLY A 819 20.63 28.44 -23.16
N LEU A 820 20.04 27.67 -22.25
CA LEU A 820 20.72 26.71 -21.37
C LEU A 820 20.50 25.27 -21.81
N PHE A 821 21.54 24.45 -21.68
CA PHE A 821 21.40 23.00 -21.74
C PHE A 821 20.54 22.46 -20.58
N PHE A 822 19.60 21.57 -20.92
CA PHE A 822 18.74 20.87 -19.97
C PHE A 822 18.53 19.41 -20.41
N MET A 823 18.58 18.46 -19.47
CA MET A 823 18.38 17.03 -19.75
C MET A 823 17.79 16.27 -18.55
N GLU A 824 17.00 15.22 -18.83
CA GLU A 824 16.57 14.21 -17.86
C GLU A 824 17.61 13.09 -17.75
N ALA A 825 17.98 12.70 -16.53
CA ALA A 825 19.02 11.71 -16.21
C ALA A 825 18.53 10.26 -16.40
N VAL A 826 18.17 9.93 -17.64
CA VAL A 826 17.78 8.57 -18.03
C VAL A 826 19.02 7.79 -18.48
N TRP A 827 20.03 7.65 -17.60
CA TRP A 827 21.31 6.94 -17.80
C TRP A 827 21.26 5.71 -18.71
N THR A 828 20.25 4.86 -18.57
CA THR A 828 19.98 3.68 -19.42
C THR A 828 20.02 3.97 -20.93
N ARG A 829 19.66 5.20 -21.37
CA ARG A 829 19.74 5.67 -22.77
C ARG A 829 21.15 5.62 -23.34
N TYR A 830 22.15 5.89 -22.51
CA TYR A 830 23.54 6.19 -22.89
C TYR A 830 24.49 5.01 -22.73
N PHE A 831 24.00 3.89 -22.19
CA PHE A 831 24.75 2.63 -22.14
C PHE A 831 25.07 2.17 -23.58
N PRO A 832 26.31 1.72 -23.89
CA PRO A 832 26.68 1.26 -25.23
C PRO A 832 25.76 0.16 -25.78
N LEU A 833 25.28 -0.74 -24.91
CA LEU A 833 24.24 -1.72 -25.20
C LEU A 833 22.98 -1.08 -25.80
N SER A 834 22.47 -0.01 -25.20
CA SER A 834 21.27 0.68 -25.64
C SER A 834 21.48 1.45 -26.95
N VAL A 835 22.70 1.95 -27.18
CA VAL A 835 23.11 2.56 -28.46
C VAL A 835 23.10 1.50 -29.57
N GLU A 836 23.82 0.40 -29.37
CA GLU A 836 23.91 -0.70 -30.35
C GLU A 836 22.55 -1.31 -30.70
N ILE A 837 21.64 -1.45 -29.73
CA ILE A 837 20.29 -1.96 -30.00
C ILE A 837 19.53 -1.03 -30.94
N ARG A 838 19.63 0.30 -30.75
CA ARG A 838 19.01 1.28 -31.65
C ARG A 838 19.65 1.23 -33.05
N GLU A 839 20.97 1.13 -33.12
CA GLU A 839 21.71 1.00 -34.39
C GLU A 839 21.32 -0.28 -35.15
N ARG A 840 21.21 -1.43 -34.48
CA ARG A 840 20.77 -2.70 -35.09
C ARG A 840 19.33 -2.65 -35.58
N ILE A 841 18.42 -1.99 -34.84
CA ILE A 841 17.05 -1.76 -35.29
C ILE A 841 17.02 -0.88 -36.55
N LEU A 842 17.78 0.21 -36.57
CA LEU A 842 17.90 1.09 -37.74
C LEU A 842 18.56 0.41 -38.94
N ALA A 843 19.50 -0.52 -38.71
CA ALA A 843 20.08 -1.39 -39.73
C ALA A 843 19.10 -2.48 -40.24
N GLY A 844 17.87 -2.53 -39.72
CA GLY A 844 16.83 -3.48 -40.16
C GLY A 844 17.05 -4.91 -39.70
N GLU A 845 17.92 -5.16 -38.72
CA GLU A 845 18.38 -6.51 -38.35
C GLU A 845 17.26 -7.45 -37.87
N ILE A 846 16.19 -6.90 -37.30
CA ILE A 846 14.97 -7.63 -36.91
C ILE A 846 13.74 -7.23 -37.76
N GLY A 847 13.95 -6.52 -38.87
CA GLY A 847 12.91 -5.91 -39.69
C GLY A 847 12.15 -4.81 -38.96
N THR A 848 10.95 -4.48 -39.44
CA THR A 848 10.08 -3.48 -38.79
C THR A 848 9.67 -3.96 -37.41
N VAL A 849 9.99 -3.21 -36.36
CA VAL A 849 9.53 -3.47 -34.98
C VAL A 849 8.03 -3.22 -34.89
N TYR A 850 7.28 -4.19 -34.37
CA TYR A 850 5.82 -4.12 -34.18
C TYR A 850 5.39 -4.19 -32.72
N ARG A 851 6.15 -4.89 -31.85
CA ARG A 851 5.80 -5.02 -30.43
C ARG A 851 7.00 -4.92 -29.53
N VAL A 852 6.87 -4.17 -28.44
CA VAL A 852 7.87 -4.13 -27.36
C VAL A 852 7.20 -4.48 -26.05
N LEU A 853 7.80 -5.39 -25.31
CA LEU A 853 7.46 -5.70 -23.92
C LEU A 853 8.61 -5.22 -23.04
N ALA A 854 8.32 -4.55 -21.93
CA ALA A 854 9.32 -4.15 -20.95
C ALA A 854 8.74 -4.21 -19.53
N ASP A 855 9.42 -4.89 -18.61
CA ASP A 855 9.10 -4.89 -17.19
C ASP A 855 10.28 -4.35 -16.37
N ASN A 856 9.97 -3.55 -15.34
CA ASN A 856 10.95 -3.08 -14.37
C ASN A 856 10.27 -3.01 -13.00
N SER A 857 10.33 -4.13 -12.30
CA SER A 857 9.61 -4.41 -11.06
C SER A 857 10.59 -4.96 -10.02
N ILE A 858 10.29 -4.74 -8.74
CA ILE A 858 11.10 -5.17 -7.59
C ILE A 858 10.27 -6.03 -6.64
N ASN A 859 10.93 -6.96 -5.95
CA ASN A 859 10.29 -7.76 -4.90
C ASN A 859 10.54 -7.14 -3.52
N ALA A 860 9.64 -6.26 -3.09
CA ALA A 860 9.53 -5.81 -1.71
C ALA A 860 8.44 -6.56 -0.92
N SER A 861 7.93 -7.69 -1.43
CA SER A 861 6.84 -8.45 -0.79
C SER A 861 7.33 -9.32 0.35
N LYS A 862 6.55 -9.35 1.43
CA LYS A 862 6.68 -10.29 2.55
C LYS A 862 5.84 -11.54 2.30
N PRO A 863 6.12 -12.66 3.00
CA PRO A 863 5.35 -13.91 2.86
C PRO A 863 3.87 -13.82 3.27
N ASP A 864 3.48 -12.76 3.99
CA ASP A 864 2.09 -12.46 4.37
C ASP A 864 1.32 -11.63 3.33
N GLY A 865 1.98 -11.22 2.24
CA GLY A 865 1.41 -10.36 1.20
C GLY A 865 1.47 -8.86 1.52
N THR A 866 2.14 -8.42 2.58
CA THR A 866 2.45 -7.00 2.82
C THR A 866 3.73 -6.58 2.08
N LEU A 867 4.02 -5.28 1.99
CA LEU A 867 5.28 -4.75 1.45
C LEU A 867 6.26 -4.35 2.56
N ASP A 868 7.54 -4.23 2.22
CA ASP A 868 8.60 -3.76 3.12
C ASP A 868 8.90 -2.26 3.05
N PHE A 869 7.84 -1.46 2.85
CA PHE A 869 7.90 0.01 2.92
C PHE A 869 7.06 0.52 4.09
N PRO A 870 7.58 1.44 4.92
CA PRO A 870 6.72 2.31 5.74
C PRO A 870 6.09 3.38 4.84
N ASP A 871 4.91 3.86 5.20
CA ASP A 871 4.15 4.89 4.45
C ASP A 871 4.94 6.21 4.24
N SER A 872 5.91 6.50 5.11
CA SER A 872 6.84 7.65 5.00
C SER A 872 8.03 7.42 4.04
N SER A 873 8.12 6.25 3.40
CA SER A 873 9.11 5.96 2.36
C SER A 873 8.83 6.75 1.10
N ARG A 874 9.87 7.33 0.48
CA ARG A 874 9.80 8.00 -0.83
C ARG A 874 9.19 7.14 -1.95
N MET A 875 9.14 5.82 -1.77
CA MET A 875 8.57 4.87 -2.74
C MET A 875 7.04 4.89 -2.77
N VAL A 876 6.40 5.28 -1.66
CA VAL A 876 4.94 5.19 -1.48
C VAL A 876 4.31 6.45 -0.88
N ASN A 877 5.09 7.40 -0.35
CA ASN A 877 4.58 8.66 0.14
C ASN A 877 4.15 9.58 -1.04
N LEU A 878 2.87 9.97 -1.06
CA LEU A 878 2.32 10.88 -2.06
C LEU A 878 2.96 12.28 -2.00
N ASP A 879 3.37 12.77 -0.82
CA ASP A 879 4.02 14.09 -0.65
C ASP A 879 5.43 14.14 -1.29
N LEU A 880 6.00 12.97 -1.59
CA LEU A 880 7.29 12.82 -2.28
C LEU A 880 7.13 12.40 -3.75
N ALA A 881 5.90 12.39 -4.27
CA ALA A 881 5.52 11.78 -5.54
C ALA A 881 6.05 10.33 -5.69
N GLY A 882 5.80 9.54 -4.64
CA GLY A 882 6.00 8.09 -4.64
C GLY A 882 5.00 7.36 -5.52
N GLY A 883 5.37 6.15 -5.94
CA GLY A 883 4.64 5.32 -6.89
C GLY A 883 5.59 4.45 -7.72
N ALA A 884 5.18 3.22 -8.02
CA ALA A 884 5.95 2.31 -8.86
C ALA A 884 6.12 2.87 -10.29
N LEU A 885 5.19 3.66 -10.79
CA LEU A 885 5.26 4.25 -12.13
C LEU A 885 6.37 5.30 -12.27
N LEU A 886 6.43 6.28 -11.35
CA LEU A 886 7.43 7.35 -11.42
C LEU A 886 8.85 6.86 -11.08
N ASP A 887 9.01 5.96 -10.09
CA ASP A 887 10.36 5.51 -9.71
C ASP A 887 10.92 4.43 -10.66
N LEU A 888 10.09 3.45 -11.03
CA LEU A 888 10.52 2.23 -11.73
C LEU A 888 9.97 2.14 -13.15
N GLY A 889 8.71 2.53 -13.38
CA GLY A 889 8.03 2.42 -14.68
C GLY A 889 8.65 3.29 -15.77
N ILE A 890 9.31 4.39 -15.39
CA ILE A 890 10.11 5.23 -16.28
C ILE A 890 11.15 4.44 -17.10
N TYR A 891 11.72 3.35 -16.55
CA TYR A 891 12.66 2.49 -17.28
C TYR A 891 11.97 1.56 -18.29
N SER A 892 10.82 0.99 -17.93
CA SER A 892 9.98 0.23 -18.87
C SER A 892 9.52 1.12 -20.03
N LEU A 893 9.07 2.34 -19.72
CA LEU A 893 8.76 3.37 -20.72
C LEU A 893 9.98 3.74 -21.54
N THR A 894 11.18 3.85 -20.96
CA THR A 894 12.42 4.13 -21.69
C THR A 894 12.71 3.09 -22.77
N TRP A 895 12.47 1.80 -22.52
CA TRP A 895 12.64 0.75 -23.53
C TRP A 895 11.60 0.80 -24.64
N LEU A 896 10.34 1.14 -24.32
CA LEU A 896 9.30 1.38 -25.33
C LEU A 896 9.62 2.63 -26.17
N PHE A 897 9.91 3.76 -25.53
CA PHE A 897 10.15 5.03 -26.22
C PHE A 897 11.42 4.99 -27.08
N GLN A 898 12.56 4.49 -26.57
CA GLN A 898 13.80 4.48 -27.33
C GLN A 898 13.79 3.57 -28.57
N THR A 899 12.76 2.74 -28.74
CA THR A 899 12.62 1.78 -29.86
C THR A 899 11.38 2.04 -30.73
N LEU A 900 10.23 2.34 -30.12
CA LEU A 900 8.97 2.61 -30.82
C LEU A 900 8.74 4.09 -31.12
N TYR A 901 9.31 5.04 -30.39
CA TYR A 901 9.07 6.48 -30.62
C TYR A 901 10.33 7.18 -31.16
N HIS A 902 11.46 6.99 -30.50
CA HIS A 902 12.74 7.62 -30.84
C HIS A 902 13.21 7.28 -32.27
N LEU A 903 12.88 6.07 -32.76
CA LEU A 903 13.28 5.59 -34.09
C LEU A 903 12.23 5.82 -35.20
N GLN A 904 11.05 6.38 -34.89
CA GLN A 904 10.10 6.82 -35.92
C GLN A 904 10.62 8.08 -36.62
N GLU A 905 10.51 8.15 -37.95
CA GLU A 905 10.77 9.40 -38.70
C GLU A 905 9.71 10.47 -38.38
N ASP A 906 8.43 10.06 -38.45
CA ASP A 906 7.25 10.87 -38.12
C ASP A 906 6.70 10.44 -36.76
N LYS A 907 6.94 11.25 -35.72
CA LYS A 907 6.61 10.92 -34.32
C LYS A 907 5.09 10.81 -34.10
N GLU A 908 4.63 9.64 -33.67
CA GLU A 908 3.26 9.43 -33.19
C GLU A 908 3.23 9.43 -31.66
N LYS A 909 2.48 10.36 -31.05
CA LYS A 909 2.14 10.27 -29.62
C LYS A 909 1.22 9.06 -29.39
N PRO A 910 1.56 8.13 -28.47
CA PRO A 910 0.79 6.91 -28.30
C PRO A 910 -0.57 7.16 -27.63
N GLN A 911 -1.54 6.31 -27.96
CA GLN A 911 -2.75 6.13 -27.18
C GLN A 911 -2.44 5.24 -25.97
N VAL A 912 -2.88 5.63 -24.77
CA VAL A 912 -2.52 4.99 -23.51
C VAL A 912 -3.74 4.32 -22.87
N VAL A 913 -3.60 3.05 -22.51
CA VAL A 913 -4.52 2.34 -21.61
C VAL A 913 -3.72 1.79 -20.44
N ALA A 914 -4.06 2.17 -19.22
CA ALA A 914 -3.37 1.75 -18.00
C ALA A 914 -4.30 0.99 -17.05
N SER A 915 -3.71 0.07 -16.28
CA SER A 915 -4.36 -0.62 -15.15
C SER A 915 -3.38 -0.73 -14.00
N MET A 916 -3.84 -0.47 -12.78
CA MET A 916 -2.98 -0.45 -11.59
C MET A 916 -3.65 -0.90 -10.30
N ASN A 917 -2.83 -1.43 -9.38
CA ASN A 917 -3.16 -1.58 -7.97
C ASN A 917 -2.53 -0.43 -7.16
N LYS A 918 -3.13 -0.08 -6.02
CA LYS A 918 -2.67 0.99 -5.14
C LYS A 918 -2.18 0.46 -3.81
N TYR A 919 -1.17 1.12 -3.26
CA TYR A 919 -0.66 0.92 -1.92
C TYR A 919 -1.59 1.60 -0.88
N SER A 920 -1.40 1.34 0.42
CA SER A 920 -2.23 1.89 1.50
C SER A 920 -2.30 3.42 1.54
N THR A 921 -1.24 4.09 1.12
CA THR A 921 -1.17 5.57 1.00
C THR A 921 -1.98 6.13 -0.16
N GLY A 922 -2.40 5.29 -1.12
CA GLY A 922 -3.00 5.72 -2.39
C GLY A 922 -2.03 5.89 -3.56
N ALA A 923 -0.71 5.75 -3.35
CA ALA A 923 0.29 5.68 -4.42
C ALA A 923 0.12 4.40 -5.28
N ASP A 924 0.64 4.40 -6.52
CA ASP A 924 0.58 3.19 -7.36
C ASP A 924 1.60 2.14 -6.90
N GLU A 925 1.16 0.90 -6.80
CA GLU A 925 1.93 -0.23 -6.25
C GLU A 925 2.41 -1.19 -7.34
N ASN A 926 1.61 -1.30 -8.40
CA ASN A 926 1.87 -2.13 -9.56
C ASN A 926 1.03 -1.57 -10.72
N THR A 927 1.68 -1.13 -11.79
CA THR A 927 1.04 -0.51 -12.95
C THR A 927 1.48 -1.20 -14.24
N THR A 928 0.53 -1.48 -15.13
CA THR A 928 0.79 -1.93 -16.50
C THR A 928 0.11 -0.99 -17.48
N LEU A 929 0.87 -0.55 -18.48
CA LEU A 929 0.45 0.37 -19.54
C LEU A 929 0.53 -0.34 -20.90
N VAL A 930 -0.48 -0.15 -21.74
CA VAL A 930 -0.45 -0.47 -23.16
C VAL A 930 -0.38 0.84 -23.94
N LEU A 931 0.68 1.00 -24.72
CA LEU A 931 0.95 2.16 -25.57
C LEU A 931 0.70 1.74 -27.02
N SER A 932 -0.32 2.29 -27.67
CA SER A 932 -0.63 1.99 -29.07
C SER A 932 -0.22 3.13 -29.99
N PHE A 933 0.41 2.80 -31.12
CA PHE A 933 0.81 3.73 -32.18
C PHE A 933 0.08 3.32 -33.49
N PRO A 934 -1.19 3.74 -33.69
CA PRO A 934 -2.01 3.26 -34.80
C PRO A 934 -1.48 3.54 -36.21
N ARG A 935 -0.84 4.69 -36.48
CA ARG A 935 -0.28 4.99 -37.81
C ARG A 935 0.85 4.02 -38.15
N HIS A 936 1.75 3.78 -37.20
CA HIS A 936 2.89 2.87 -37.36
C HIS A 936 2.53 1.39 -37.16
N LYS A 937 1.31 1.10 -36.66
CA LYS A 937 0.81 -0.25 -36.30
C LYS A 937 1.63 -0.92 -35.20
N GLN A 938 2.25 -0.14 -34.32
CA GLN A 938 3.12 -0.61 -33.24
C GLN A 938 2.37 -0.62 -31.91
N MET A 939 2.77 -1.52 -31.01
CA MET A 939 2.21 -1.61 -29.65
C MET A 939 3.30 -1.92 -28.62
N GLY A 940 3.43 -1.06 -27.61
CA GLY A 940 4.25 -1.31 -26.43
C GLY A 940 3.42 -1.79 -25.25
N ILE A 941 3.98 -2.65 -24.41
CA ILE A 941 3.47 -2.96 -23.07
C ILE A 941 4.58 -2.71 -22.05
N ALA A 942 4.35 -1.77 -21.13
CA ALA A 942 5.25 -1.46 -20.03
C ALA A 942 4.64 -1.91 -18.70
N SER A 943 5.40 -2.64 -17.90
CA SER A 943 5.01 -3.07 -16.55
C SER A 943 6.01 -2.58 -15.50
N THR A 944 5.49 -2.39 -14.28
CA THR A 944 6.24 -1.98 -13.08
C THR A 944 5.46 -2.39 -11.84
N GLY A 945 6.16 -2.72 -10.74
CA GLY A 945 5.54 -3.01 -9.47
C GLY A 945 6.51 -3.29 -8.32
N LEU A 946 5.97 -3.24 -7.10
CA LEU A 946 6.72 -3.37 -5.85
C LEU A 946 6.62 -4.79 -5.23
N ARG A 947 5.88 -5.71 -5.85
CA ARG A 947 5.55 -7.04 -5.29
C ARG A 947 6.39 -8.21 -5.81
N VAL A 948 6.90 -8.11 -7.04
CA VAL A 948 7.58 -9.18 -7.76
C VAL A 948 8.71 -8.55 -8.56
N ALA A 949 9.88 -9.20 -8.58
CA ALA A 949 11.03 -8.68 -9.32
C ALA A 949 11.02 -9.19 -10.77
N SER A 950 11.42 -8.34 -11.73
CA SER A 950 11.54 -8.71 -13.15
C SER A 950 12.51 -9.87 -13.39
N ASP A 951 13.51 -10.00 -12.52
CA ASP A 951 14.28 -11.22 -12.34
C ASP A 951 14.25 -11.62 -10.87
N THR A 952 13.93 -12.88 -10.60
CA THR A 952 13.56 -13.34 -9.25
C THR A 952 14.76 -13.83 -8.43
N ASP A 953 15.89 -14.12 -9.06
CA ASP A 953 17.09 -14.63 -8.40
C ASP A 953 18.40 -13.89 -8.74
N ASP A 954 18.31 -12.74 -9.40
CA ASP A 954 19.43 -11.88 -9.83
C ASP A 954 20.48 -12.61 -10.71
N LYS A 955 20.04 -13.57 -11.54
CA LYS A 955 20.88 -14.38 -12.46
C LYS A 955 20.28 -14.50 -13.87
N GLY A 956 19.23 -13.75 -14.19
CA GLY A 956 18.51 -13.80 -15.47
C GLY A 956 17.65 -15.06 -15.66
N THR A 957 17.38 -15.84 -14.60
CA THR A 957 16.67 -17.14 -14.76
C THR A 957 15.19 -16.97 -15.09
N ALA A 958 14.61 -15.80 -14.80
CA ALA A 958 13.26 -15.43 -15.25
C ALA A 958 13.16 -15.21 -16.77
N GLY A 959 14.30 -15.07 -17.46
CA GLY A 959 14.38 -14.67 -18.86
C GLY A 959 14.57 -13.16 -19.05
N PRO A 960 14.32 -12.64 -20.27
CA PRO A 960 14.57 -11.23 -20.58
C PRO A 960 13.44 -10.32 -20.05
N ALA A 961 13.82 -9.27 -19.33
CA ALA A 961 12.90 -8.24 -18.84
C ALA A 961 12.35 -7.36 -19.98
N MET A 962 13.06 -7.26 -21.12
CA MET A 962 12.61 -6.55 -22.31
C MET A 962 12.70 -7.44 -23.55
N ARG A 963 11.68 -7.36 -24.42
CA ARG A 963 11.61 -8.10 -25.69
C ARG A 963 11.10 -7.18 -26.81
N ILE A 964 11.97 -6.86 -27.75
CA ILE A 964 11.76 -5.95 -28.88
C ILE A 964 11.56 -6.80 -30.14
N GLN A 965 10.33 -6.88 -30.65
CA GLN A 965 9.94 -7.85 -31.68
C GLN A 965 9.62 -7.17 -33.02
N GLY A 966 10.25 -7.64 -34.10
CA GLY A 966 9.99 -7.20 -35.47
C GLY A 966 9.61 -8.33 -36.42
N SER A 967 9.47 -8.01 -37.72
CA SER A 967 9.04 -8.99 -38.73
C SER A 967 10.06 -10.09 -39.01
N GLU A 968 11.36 -9.81 -38.85
CA GLU A 968 12.49 -10.69 -39.19
C GLU A 968 13.32 -11.13 -37.98
N GLY A 969 12.93 -10.75 -36.76
CA GLY A 969 13.62 -11.20 -35.56
C GLY A 969 13.13 -10.53 -34.27
N GLU A 970 13.94 -10.70 -33.23
CA GLU A 970 13.71 -10.17 -31.90
C GLU A 970 15.03 -9.86 -31.21
N ILE A 971 15.08 -8.72 -30.51
CA ILE A 971 16.13 -8.40 -29.54
C ILE A 971 15.56 -8.63 -28.14
N GLN A 972 16.25 -9.42 -27.33
CA GLN A 972 15.96 -9.66 -25.92
C GLN A 972 17.01 -8.98 -25.06
N VAL A 973 16.61 -8.32 -23.97
CA VAL A 973 17.53 -7.63 -23.06
C VAL A 973 17.30 -8.12 -21.63
N THR A 974 18.39 -8.39 -20.90
CA THR A 974 18.31 -8.95 -19.55
C THR A 974 17.76 -7.95 -18.53
N ALA A 975 17.29 -8.46 -17.40
CA ALA A 975 17.08 -7.63 -16.22
C ALA A 975 18.43 -7.05 -15.69
N PRO A 976 18.38 -6.01 -14.84
CA PRO A 976 17.23 -5.13 -14.60
C PRO A 976 17.12 -4.05 -15.69
N ALA A 977 15.91 -3.58 -15.99
CA ALA A 977 15.69 -2.68 -17.14
C ALA A 977 16.48 -1.37 -17.08
N TYR A 978 16.78 -0.87 -15.87
CA TYR A 978 17.55 0.35 -15.68
C TYR A 978 19.05 0.22 -15.98
N ARG A 979 19.60 -1.01 -15.89
CA ARG A 979 21.04 -1.29 -15.99
C ARG A 979 21.31 -2.70 -16.53
N PRO A 980 20.88 -3.03 -17.76
CA PRO A 980 21.20 -4.30 -18.38
C PRO A 980 22.69 -4.38 -18.75
N LEU A 981 23.25 -5.60 -18.70
CA LEU A 981 24.65 -5.88 -19.05
C LEU A 981 24.78 -6.80 -20.27
N GLN A 982 23.68 -7.39 -20.74
CA GLN A 982 23.64 -8.34 -21.84
C GLN A 982 22.36 -8.17 -22.66
N TYR A 983 22.47 -8.40 -23.97
CA TYR A 983 21.34 -8.60 -24.86
C TYR A 983 21.56 -9.82 -25.76
N SER A 984 20.49 -10.32 -26.37
CA SER A 984 20.57 -11.35 -27.40
C SER A 984 19.74 -10.99 -28.62
N VAL A 985 20.16 -11.47 -29.80
CA VAL A 985 19.55 -11.19 -31.09
C VAL A 985 19.16 -12.51 -31.76
N ILE A 986 17.85 -12.73 -31.89
CA ILE A 986 17.25 -13.92 -32.48
C ILE A 986 16.70 -13.54 -33.86
N ARG A 987 17.17 -14.19 -34.92
CA ARG A 987 16.83 -13.80 -36.31
C ARG A 987 16.06 -14.90 -37.02
N LYS A 988 14.91 -14.56 -37.60
CA LYS A 988 14.02 -15.47 -38.35
C LYS A 988 14.71 -16.12 -39.56
N ALA A 989 15.67 -15.41 -40.15
CA ALA A 989 16.52 -15.93 -41.22
C ALA A 989 17.57 -16.97 -40.77
N ARG A 990 17.82 -17.11 -39.46
CA ARG A 990 18.77 -18.08 -38.87
C ARG A 990 18.13 -18.85 -37.70
N PRO A 991 17.14 -19.73 -37.97
CA PRO A 991 16.37 -20.40 -36.91
C PRO A 991 17.25 -21.26 -35.99
N GLY A 992 17.13 -21.05 -34.68
CA GLY A 992 17.91 -21.76 -33.66
C GLY A 992 19.25 -21.11 -33.32
N GLU A 993 19.72 -20.12 -34.10
CA GLU A 993 20.85 -19.28 -33.72
C GLU A 993 20.40 -18.15 -32.80
N ILE A 994 21.11 -17.98 -31.69
CA ILE A 994 20.97 -16.86 -30.75
C ILE A 994 22.35 -16.23 -30.61
N GLU A 995 22.49 -15.00 -31.08
CA GLU A 995 23.66 -14.19 -30.79
C GLU A 995 23.50 -13.59 -29.40
N ILE A 996 24.48 -13.76 -28.52
CA ILE A 996 24.50 -13.15 -27.18
C ILE A 996 25.64 -12.12 -27.16
N VAL A 997 25.35 -10.92 -26.65
CA VAL A 997 26.27 -9.79 -26.65
C VAL A 997 26.39 -9.23 -25.23
N ASP A 998 27.56 -9.43 -24.64
CA ASP A 998 27.91 -8.88 -23.34
C ASP A 998 28.49 -7.46 -23.47
N ARG A 999 27.99 -6.58 -22.59
CA ARG A 999 28.39 -5.18 -22.44
C ARG A 999 28.53 -4.84 -20.96
N PRO A 1000 29.58 -5.37 -20.29
CA PRO A 1000 29.89 -5.01 -18.91
C PRO A 1000 30.24 -3.52 -18.80
N ILE A 1001 29.91 -2.93 -17.65
CA ILE A 1001 30.25 -1.54 -17.34
C ILE A 1001 31.71 -1.49 -16.86
N PRO A 1002 32.58 -0.63 -17.41
CA PRO A 1002 33.95 -0.51 -16.95
C PRO A 1002 34.01 0.06 -15.53
N GLY A 1003 34.91 -0.51 -14.72
CA GLY A 1003 35.27 -0.01 -13.40
C GLY A 1003 36.64 0.65 -13.40
N ASP A 1004 36.87 1.55 -12.46
CA ASP A 1004 38.15 2.22 -12.24
C ASP A 1004 38.94 1.49 -11.13
N GLU A 1005 40.04 0.84 -11.49
CA GLU A 1005 40.89 0.07 -10.57
C GLU A 1005 41.58 0.93 -9.51
N ALA A 1006 41.98 2.18 -9.84
CA ALA A 1006 42.54 3.12 -8.87
C ALA A 1006 41.50 3.55 -7.82
N ARG A 1007 40.22 3.33 -8.14
CA ARG A 1007 39.03 3.58 -7.31
C ARG A 1007 38.43 2.29 -6.73
N GLY A 1008 39.13 1.16 -6.80
CA GLY A 1008 38.70 -0.14 -6.26
C GLY A 1008 37.69 -0.89 -7.13
N GLY A 1009 37.80 -0.74 -8.46
CA GLY A 1009 36.90 -1.38 -9.44
C GLY A 1009 35.52 -0.71 -9.54
N TRP A 1010 35.36 0.52 -9.02
CA TRP A 1010 34.06 1.20 -9.01
C TRP A 1010 33.64 1.63 -10.42
N GLY A 1011 32.40 1.37 -10.80
CA GLY A 1011 31.73 1.95 -11.96
C GLY A 1011 30.29 1.47 -12.06
N GLN A 1012 29.33 2.37 -12.33
CA GLN A 1012 27.89 2.05 -12.32
C GLN A 1012 27.16 2.41 -13.62
N GLY A 1013 27.75 3.23 -14.49
CA GLY A 1013 27.28 3.59 -15.83
C GLY A 1013 26.69 5.00 -15.94
N MET A 1014 26.61 5.77 -14.84
CA MET A 1014 26.10 7.14 -14.86
C MET A 1014 27.10 8.13 -15.50
N PHE A 1015 28.37 7.74 -15.61
CA PHE A 1015 29.35 8.55 -16.34
C PHE A 1015 29.00 8.75 -17.83
N TRP A 1016 28.23 7.85 -18.46
CA TRP A 1016 27.90 8.00 -19.89
C TRP A 1016 26.87 9.09 -20.17
N GLU A 1017 25.91 9.34 -19.27
CA GLU A 1017 25.02 10.51 -19.38
C GLU A 1017 25.75 11.81 -19.05
N ALA A 1018 26.67 11.78 -18.07
CA ALA A 1018 27.54 12.91 -17.80
C ALA A 1018 28.44 13.25 -19.01
N ASP A 1019 28.96 12.24 -19.71
CA ASP A 1019 29.74 12.45 -20.93
C ASP A 1019 28.89 13.07 -22.07
N GLU A 1020 27.62 12.70 -22.27
CA GLU A 1020 26.74 13.40 -23.22
C GLU A 1020 26.44 14.84 -22.76
N CYS A 1021 26.20 15.09 -21.48
CA CYS A 1021 26.07 16.46 -20.95
C CYS A 1021 27.30 17.31 -21.28
N ALA A 1022 28.51 16.81 -20.97
CA ALA A 1022 29.75 17.52 -21.25
C ALA A 1022 29.98 17.76 -22.75
N ARG A 1023 29.63 16.78 -23.61
CA ARG A 1023 29.65 16.96 -25.08
C ARG A 1023 28.63 17.99 -25.54
N CYS A 1024 27.42 17.99 -25.01
CA CYS A 1024 26.40 18.99 -25.34
C CYS A 1024 26.86 20.41 -24.98
N LEU A 1025 27.39 20.60 -23.77
CA LEU A 1025 27.95 21.88 -23.31
C LEU A 1025 29.11 22.34 -24.20
N ARG A 1026 30.09 21.46 -24.48
CA ARG A 1026 31.23 21.73 -25.37
C ARG A 1026 30.79 22.11 -26.78
N ASP A 1027 29.78 21.42 -27.31
CA ASP A 1027 29.31 21.57 -28.69
C ASP A 1027 28.19 22.64 -28.82
N GLY A 1028 27.90 23.41 -27.76
CA GLY A 1028 26.90 24.49 -27.75
C GLY A 1028 25.44 24.04 -27.92
N ARG A 1029 25.13 22.79 -27.57
CA ARG A 1029 23.82 22.16 -27.74
C ARG A 1029 22.95 22.36 -26.50
N LEU A 1030 21.66 22.64 -26.70
CA LEU A 1030 20.69 22.83 -25.61
C LEU A 1030 20.05 21.51 -25.12
N GLU A 1031 20.08 20.45 -25.92
CA GLU A 1031 19.45 19.16 -25.59
C GLU A 1031 20.24 17.95 -26.13
N SER A 1032 19.98 16.79 -25.53
CA SER A 1032 20.51 15.49 -25.97
C SER A 1032 19.85 15.03 -27.26
N LYS A 1033 20.63 14.47 -28.18
CA LYS A 1033 20.11 13.83 -29.40
C LYS A 1033 19.49 12.46 -29.11
N THR A 1034 19.85 11.83 -28.00
CA THR A 1034 19.36 10.50 -27.57
C THR A 1034 18.13 10.59 -26.66
N LEU A 1035 17.91 11.76 -26.04
CA LEU A 1035 16.70 12.11 -25.32
C LEU A 1035 16.38 13.61 -25.53
N PRO A 1036 15.69 13.96 -26.63
CA PRO A 1036 15.21 15.31 -26.88
C PRO A 1036 14.14 15.75 -25.88
N TRP A 1037 14.02 17.05 -25.66
CA TRP A 1037 13.06 17.65 -24.71
C TRP A 1037 11.60 17.22 -24.96
N GLU A 1038 11.18 17.17 -26.23
CA GLU A 1038 9.85 16.72 -26.64
C GLU A 1038 9.58 15.27 -26.21
N GLU A 1039 10.60 14.41 -26.23
CA GLU A 1039 10.43 13.00 -25.86
C GLU A 1039 10.22 12.83 -24.35
N SER A 1040 10.96 13.56 -23.50
CA SER A 1040 10.67 13.60 -22.06
C SER A 1040 9.29 14.22 -21.75
N ILE A 1041 8.85 15.23 -22.50
CA ILE A 1041 7.49 15.78 -22.37
C ILE A 1041 6.43 14.70 -22.68
N VAL A 1042 6.55 13.99 -23.80
CA VAL A 1042 5.58 12.95 -24.19
C VAL A 1042 5.62 11.75 -23.23
N ILE A 1043 6.79 11.38 -22.68
CA ILE A 1043 6.91 10.38 -21.59
C ILE A 1043 6.14 10.82 -20.34
N MET A 1044 6.26 12.10 -19.96
CA MET A 1044 5.52 12.65 -18.82
C MET A 1044 4.00 12.70 -19.10
N GLU A 1045 3.57 12.98 -20.32
CA GLU A 1045 2.14 12.96 -20.69
C GLU A 1045 1.54 11.54 -20.68
N VAL A 1046 2.31 10.53 -21.10
CA VAL A 1046 1.91 9.12 -20.98
C VAL A 1046 1.79 8.71 -19.51
N THR A 1047 2.74 9.15 -18.69
CA THR A 1047 2.78 8.90 -17.25
C THR A 1047 1.59 9.55 -16.53
N GLU A 1048 1.33 10.82 -16.81
CA GLU A 1048 0.21 11.59 -16.26
C GLU A 1048 -1.16 11.00 -16.64
N GLU A 1049 -1.36 10.61 -17.89
CA GLU A 1049 -2.60 9.96 -18.33
C GLU A 1049 -2.79 8.58 -17.66
N ALA A 1050 -1.72 7.80 -17.46
CA ALA A 1050 -1.80 6.53 -16.74
C ALA A 1050 -2.15 6.70 -15.25
N LEU A 1051 -1.51 7.65 -14.56
CA LEU A 1051 -1.83 8.04 -13.18
C LEU A 1051 -3.30 8.46 -13.05
N LYS A 1052 -3.78 9.27 -13.99
CA LYS A 1052 -5.17 9.74 -14.09
C LYS A 1052 -6.16 8.61 -14.34
N GLN A 1053 -5.87 7.65 -15.23
CA GLN A 1053 -6.72 6.46 -15.44
C GLN A 1053 -6.80 5.58 -14.18
N GLY A 1054 -5.73 5.52 -13.39
CA GLY A 1054 -5.75 4.91 -12.06
C GLY A 1054 -6.43 5.76 -10.98
N GLY A 1055 -6.71 7.04 -11.24
CA GLY A 1055 -7.20 8.00 -10.24
C GLY A 1055 -6.18 8.24 -9.11
N ILE A 1056 -4.89 8.28 -9.41
CA ILE A 1056 -3.85 8.76 -8.50
C ILE A 1056 -3.93 10.28 -8.46
N VAL A 1057 -3.83 10.87 -7.27
CA VAL A 1057 -3.81 12.33 -7.07
C VAL A 1057 -2.69 12.66 -6.10
N TYR A 1058 -1.77 13.53 -6.53
CA TYR A 1058 -0.69 14.06 -5.72
C TYR A 1058 -1.06 15.44 -5.15
N PRO A 1059 -0.43 15.90 -4.04
CA PRO A 1059 -0.70 17.22 -3.47
C PRO A 1059 -0.48 18.39 -4.43
N GLU A 1060 -1.25 19.46 -4.26
CA GLU A 1060 -1.17 20.69 -5.07
C GLU A 1060 0.23 21.32 -5.02
N LEU A 1061 0.87 21.34 -3.85
CA LEU A 1061 2.22 21.87 -3.64
C LEU A 1061 3.28 21.26 -4.58
N ILE A 1062 3.11 19.98 -4.94
CA ILE A 1062 4.10 19.23 -5.73
C ILE A 1062 3.67 19.01 -7.19
N THR A 1063 2.43 19.38 -7.52
CA THR A 1063 1.86 19.31 -8.88
C THR A 1063 1.74 20.69 -9.55
N SER A 1064 1.80 21.77 -8.78
CA SER A 1064 1.88 23.14 -9.32
C SER A 1064 3.05 23.31 -10.29
N ASP A 1065 2.79 23.94 -11.43
CA ASP A 1065 3.80 24.36 -12.42
C ASP A 1065 4.18 25.85 -12.29
N VAL A 1066 3.79 26.47 -11.16
CA VAL A 1066 4.19 27.82 -10.76
C VAL A 1066 5.49 27.73 -9.96
N TYR A 1067 6.53 28.41 -10.44
CA TYR A 1067 7.80 28.52 -9.75
C TYR A 1067 7.73 29.47 -8.55
N ASP A 1068 8.29 29.05 -7.42
CA ASP A 1068 8.53 29.92 -6.26
C ASP A 1068 9.93 29.67 -5.66
N ALA A 1069 10.78 30.69 -5.71
CA ALA A 1069 12.12 30.66 -5.12
C ALA A 1069 12.10 30.47 -3.59
N GLN A 1070 11.02 30.84 -2.91
CA GLN A 1070 10.82 30.65 -1.47
C GLN A 1070 10.03 29.38 -1.12
N SER A 1071 9.65 28.58 -2.12
CA SER A 1071 8.94 27.31 -1.94
C SER A 1071 9.62 26.45 -0.86
N PRO A 1072 8.87 25.75 0.01
CA PRO A 1072 9.46 24.82 0.98
C PRO A 1072 10.33 23.74 0.31
N LEU A 1073 10.02 23.39 -0.95
CA LEU A 1073 10.78 22.46 -1.80
C LEU A 1073 12.16 23.01 -2.23
N ASN A 1074 12.31 24.35 -2.31
CA ASN A 1074 13.57 25.04 -2.56
C ASN A 1074 14.33 25.36 -1.26
N THR A 1075 13.62 25.69 -0.18
CA THR A 1075 14.23 26.11 1.10
C THR A 1075 14.49 24.98 2.10
N GLY A 1076 14.10 23.73 1.78
CA GLY A 1076 14.30 22.56 2.66
C GLY A 1076 13.36 22.52 3.86
N LYS A 1077 12.15 23.06 3.70
CA LYS A 1077 11.11 23.22 4.75
C LYS A 1077 9.79 22.51 4.39
N ALA A 1078 9.86 21.52 3.49
CA ALA A 1078 8.75 20.68 3.05
C ALA A 1078 8.65 19.42 3.92
#